data_AF-A0A2W6Z290-F1
#
_entry.id   AF-A0A2W6Z290-F1
#
_cell.length_a   1.000
_cell.length_b   1.000
_cell.length_c   1.000
_cell.angle_alpha   90.00
_cell.angle_beta   90.00
_cell.angle_gamma   90.00
#
_symmetry.space_group_name_H-M   'P 1'
#
loop_
_entity.id
_entity.type
_entity.pdbx_description
1 polymer ?
#
loop_
_entity_poly.entity_id
_entity_poly.type
_entity_poly.pdbx_seq_one_letter_code
_entity_poly.pdbx_strand_id
1 'polypeptide(L)'
;MKDKQELSEQDICTQYILPALVRAGWDIRKQVREQVYFTDGRIYVKGDKTQRGKAKKADYVLYYKPNIPIAIIEAKKNTFAVSAGMQQALDYADILDLPVAFSSNGDGFLEHDKSGFSEVIERELSLDDFPSPDELWQKYKKFKGIETPEAEQIASFDYFFDSKGRQPRYYQQIAINRTVEAIAKGQDRLLLVMATGSGKTYTAFQIIHRLWKNGTKKRILFLADRTALISQTKRGDFKHFKNKMTVIKNKNIDTAFEIYLALYQGLVNYEDDILDAYREFSPDFFDLIVIDECHRGSAAEDSKWREILEYFSSATHVGLTATPKETKEISNIEYFGDPIYTYSLKQGIDDGFLAPYKVIRVGLNVDLEGYRPEVGKRDKSGNLIDDRLYNLEDFDRNLVIDDRTKAVAKRVMEYLQKTDVYAKTIIFCVDTEHAERMRQAISNEAADLVRENYKYVMRITGEDKLGKLELDNFTNPEERYPVIATTSKLMTTGVDAQTCKLIVLDSNIQSPTEFKQIIGRGTRINEQFDKRYFTIMDFRNVTDQFSDRSFDGDPVMIKEVREGVPLTDEDISGNITERVIDQATGEVLNFGTDAKSVPYTPTIISGGAVVSESRDKVYVTGVNVEILNERIQYLNDNGDLVTASLKDYTKQSLLRKFSSLDDFLSSWDEADKKSALIAELSDQGIVLEDLQKSIQKDLDLFDLICYVAWGQPPLTRKERADNVRKRNCFAKYGVAVRSVLDTLLEKYASDGIENIEDLSVLKLESFKKYGAPKQIIDLFGGKSRYIEVLRELKTELYQAA
;
A
#
# COMPACT_ATOMS: atom_id res chain seq x y z
N MET A 1 46.39 37.54 -12.41
CA MET A 1 45.34 36.55 -12.02
C MET A 1 45.24 35.53 -13.14
N LYS A 2 44.61 34.37 -12.92
CA LYS A 2 44.12 33.55 -14.04
C LYS A 2 42.97 34.29 -14.74
N ASP A 3 42.61 33.87 -15.95
CA ASP A 3 41.34 34.28 -16.53
C ASP A 3 40.19 33.70 -15.68
N LYS A 4 39.09 34.45 -15.52
CA LYS A 4 37.90 33.97 -14.79
C LYS A 4 37.27 32.77 -15.51
N GLN A 5 37.39 32.68 -16.84
CA GLN A 5 36.89 31.57 -17.64
C GLN A 5 37.69 30.26 -17.44
N GLU A 6 38.93 30.33 -16.94
CA GLU A 6 39.77 29.16 -16.62
C GLU A 6 39.51 28.60 -15.21
N LEU A 7 38.66 29.27 -14.40
CA LEU A 7 38.44 28.90 -13.01
C LEU A 7 37.46 27.72 -12.86
N SER A 8 37.67 26.92 -11.81
CA SER A 8 36.69 25.91 -11.42
C SER A 8 35.46 26.55 -10.79
N GLU A 9 34.37 25.80 -10.70
CA GLU A 9 33.15 26.25 -10.00
C GLU A 9 33.44 26.57 -8.53
N GLN A 10 34.31 25.79 -7.88
CA GLN A 10 34.78 26.04 -6.52
C GLN A 10 35.68 27.29 -6.42
N ASP A 11 36.49 27.59 -7.43
CA ASP A 11 37.24 28.85 -7.50
C ASP A 11 36.29 30.05 -7.62
N ILE A 12 35.23 29.94 -8.43
CA ILE A 12 34.19 30.99 -8.56
C ILE A 12 33.48 31.23 -7.21
N CYS A 13 33.06 30.14 -6.56
CA CYS A 13 32.52 30.14 -5.20
C CYS A 13 33.45 30.88 -4.22
N THR A 14 34.70 30.45 -4.10
CA THR A 14 35.63 30.97 -3.08
C THR A 14 36.22 32.35 -3.40
N GLN A 15 36.39 32.72 -4.68
CA GLN A 15 37.05 33.96 -5.08
C GLN A 15 36.08 35.12 -5.39
N TYR A 16 34.81 34.86 -5.69
CA TYR A 16 33.83 35.90 -6.07
C TYR A 16 32.54 35.86 -5.26
N ILE A 17 31.88 34.70 -5.17
CA ILE A 17 30.58 34.58 -4.47
C ILE A 17 30.76 34.78 -2.95
N LEU A 18 31.65 34.01 -2.31
CA LEU A 18 31.85 34.08 -0.87
C LEU A 18 32.32 35.48 -0.40
N PRO A 19 33.25 36.18 -1.10
CA PRO A 19 33.55 37.58 -0.80
C PRO A 19 32.38 38.55 -1.00
N ALA A 20 31.45 38.30 -1.95
CA ALA A 20 30.25 39.13 -2.12
C ALA A 20 29.32 39.00 -0.90
N LEU A 21 29.09 37.77 -0.43
CA LEU A 21 28.33 37.51 0.80
C LEU A 21 28.94 38.23 2.02
N VAL A 22 30.26 38.21 2.16
CA VAL A 22 30.96 38.95 3.24
C VAL A 22 30.75 40.47 3.11
N ARG A 23 30.79 41.05 1.91
CA ARG A 23 30.53 42.49 1.70
C ARG A 23 29.07 42.86 1.98
N ALA A 24 28.13 41.98 1.68
CA ALA A 24 26.72 42.08 2.05
C ALA A 24 26.42 41.80 3.54
N GLY A 25 27.44 41.60 4.38
CA GLY A 25 27.31 41.49 5.84
C GLY A 25 26.98 40.11 6.40
N TRP A 26 27.08 39.04 5.59
CA TRP A 26 26.75 37.67 6.04
C TRP A 26 27.81 37.07 6.97
N ASP A 27 27.40 36.55 8.14
CA ASP A 27 28.28 35.75 8.99
C ASP A 27 28.47 34.36 8.39
N ILE A 28 29.59 34.16 7.69
CA ILE A 28 29.92 32.90 7.01
C ILE A 28 29.91 31.68 7.96
N ARG A 29 30.17 31.86 9.27
CA ARG A 29 30.18 30.75 10.24
C ARG A 29 28.79 30.43 10.77
N LYS A 30 27.90 31.41 10.91
CA LYS A 30 26.55 31.21 11.47
C LYS A 30 25.44 31.07 10.42
N GLN A 31 25.53 31.83 9.33
CA GLN A 31 24.43 32.09 8.39
C GLN A 31 24.64 31.50 7.00
N VAL A 32 25.88 31.24 6.58
CA VAL A 32 26.17 30.62 5.27
C VAL A 32 26.53 29.15 5.45
N ARG A 33 26.03 28.27 4.59
CA ARG A 33 26.48 26.88 4.49
C ARG A 33 26.77 26.55 3.03
N GLU A 34 27.98 26.07 2.77
CA GLU A 34 28.43 25.66 1.43
C GLU A 34 28.19 24.16 1.22
N GLN A 35 27.94 23.74 -0.02
CA GLN A 35 27.85 22.33 -0.44
C GLN A 35 26.84 21.51 0.38
N VAL A 36 25.63 22.07 0.56
CA VAL A 36 24.60 21.54 1.44
C VAL A 36 23.85 20.39 0.77
N TYR A 37 24.24 19.16 1.11
CA TYR A 37 23.43 17.98 0.88
C TYR A 37 22.18 18.03 1.77
N PHE A 38 20.99 17.98 1.15
CA PHE A 38 19.71 17.99 1.87
C PHE A 38 18.89 16.70 1.67
N THR A 39 19.38 15.77 0.85
CA THR A 39 18.86 14.40 0.67
C THR A 39 20.02 13.40 0.78
N ASP A 40 19.74 12.14 1.09
CA ASP A 40 20.75 11.06 1.09
C ASP A 40 20.82 10.35 -0.29
N GLY A 41 19.98 10.73 -1.26
CA GLY A 41 19.89 10.17 -2.61
C GLY A 41 19.13 8.84 -2.67
N ARG A 42 18.11 8.75 -3.54
CA ARG A 42 17.20 7.59 -3.67
C ARG A 42 17.94 6.26 -3.66
N ILE A 43 17.49 5.32 -2.83
CA ILE A 43 17.95 3.92 -2.91
C ILE A 43 17.22 3.27 -4.08
N TYR A 44 17.98 2.87 -5.09
CA TYR A 44 17.54 1.99 -6.16
C TYR A 44 17.91 0.55 -5.81
N VAL A 45 17.01 -0.38 -6.14
CA VAL A 45 17.12 -1.81 -5.81
C VAL A 45 16.98 -2.59 -7.11
N LYS A 46 17.92 -3.50 -7.39
CA LYS A 46 17.90 -4.33 -8.59
C LYS A 46 18.50 -5.69 -8.28
N GLY A 47 17.69 -6.74 -8.36
CA GLY A 47 18.08 -8.03 -7.82
C GLY A 47 18.00 -8.03 -6.29
N ASP A 48 19.01 -8.61 -5.66
CA ASP A 48 19.44 -8.43 -4.27
C ASP A 48 20.18 -7.09 -4.04
N LYS A 49 20.89 -6.61 -5.06
CA LYS A 49 21.76 -5.43 -5.00
C LYS A 49 21.00 -4.12 -4.82
N THR A 50 21.71 -3.15 -4.23
CA THR A 50 21.23 -1.78 -4.03
C THR A 50 22.30 -0.76 -4.38
N GLN A 51 21.89 0.42 -4.86
CA GLN A 51 22.77 1.55 -5.16
C GLN A 51 22.02 2.84 -4.82
N ARG A 52 22.70 3.84 -4.25
CA ARG A 52 22.15 5.20 -4.11
C ARG A 52 22.33 5.97 -5.41
N GLY A 53 21.28 6.69 -5.80
CA GLY A 53 21.36 7.75 -6.81
C GLY A 53 22.07 9.00 -6.28
N LYS A 54 22.12 10.04 -7.10
CA LYS A 54 22.74 11.32 -6.76
C LYS A 54 21.91 12.05 -5.69
N ALA A 55 22.53 12.32 -4.55
CA ALA A 55 21.97 13.20 -3.54
C ALA A 55 21.83 14.64 -4.08
N LYS A 56 20.65 15.25 -3.89
CA LYS A 56 20.44 16.69 -4.15
C LYS A 56 21.29 17.52 -3.16
N LYS A 57 22.04 18.47 -3.72
CA LYS A 57 23.05 19.28 -3.03
C LYS A 57 23.01 20.70 -3.58
N ALA A 58 22.74 21.67 -2.70
CA ALA A 58 22.82 23.09 -3.02
C ALA A 58 24.28 23.59 -2.90
N ASP A 59 24.70 24.53 -3.75
CA ASP A 59 26.03 25.14 -3.59
C ASP A 59 26.13 26.05 -2.36
N TYR A 60 25.12 26.90 -2.12
CA TYR A 60 24.97 27.64 -0.87
C TYR A 60 23.53 27.62 -0.37
N VAL A 61 23.32 27.41 0.93
CA VAL A 61 22.07 27.75 1.62
C VAL A 61 22.34 28.87 2.62
N LEU A 62 21.50 29.90 2.56
CA LEU A 62 21.57 31.10 3.39
C LEU A 62 20.52 31.03 4.49
N TYR A 63 20.95 31.25 5.73
CA TYR A 63 20.17 31.13 6.95
C TYR A 63 20.12 32.45 7.70
N TYR A 64 18.94 32.96 8.04
CA TYR A 64 18.82 34.09 8.97
C TYR A 64 19.38 33.70 10.35
N LYS A 65 19.00 32.50 10.79
CA LYS A 65 19.48 31.80 11.98
C LYS A 65 19.65 30.31 11.69
N PRO A 66 20.46 29.56 12.46
CA PRO A 66 20.57 28.11 12.34
C PRO A 66 19.19 27.40 12.31
N ASN A 67 18.98 26.56 11.29
CA ASN A 67 17.71 25.87 10.98
C ASN A 67 16.53 26.77 10.56
N ILE A 68 16.79 28.04 10.22
CA ILE A 68 15.87 28.97 9.55
C ILE A 68 16.52 29.43 8.22
N PRO A 69 16.49 28.58 7.17
CA PRO A 69 16.96 28.95 5.83
C PRO A 69 16.00 29.97 5.20
N ILE A 70 16.54 30.91 4.42
CA ILE A 70 15.77 31.99 3.78
C ILE A 70 16.05 32.16 2.29
N ALA A 71 17.19 31.70 1.79
CA ALA A 71 17.55 31.75 0.38
C ALA A 71 18.58 30.68 -0.01
N ILE A 72 18.73 30.46 -1.31
CA ILE A 72 19.63 29.47 -1.90
C ILE A 72 20.42 30.08 -3.08
N ILE A 73 21.66 29.67 -3.27
CA ILE A 73 22.49 30.04 -4.43
C ILE A 73 22.99 28.78 -5.11
N GLU A 74 22.78 28.70 -6.42
CA GLU A 74 23.50 27.77 -7.30
C GLU A 74 24.65 28.49 -8.02
N ALA A 75 25.85 27.92 -7.95
CA ALA A 75 27.02 28.43 -8.64
C ALA A 75 27.21 27.66 -9.96
N LYS A 76 27.76 28.32 -10.97
CA LYS A 76 28.19 27.69 -12.22
C LYS A 76 29.56 28.25 -12.62
N LYS A 77 30.32 27.52 -13.43
CA LYS A 77 31.56 28.06 -14.04
C LYS A 77 31.28 29.35 -14.83
N ASN A 78 32.26 30.24 -14.87
CA ASN A 78 32.14 31.54 -15.56
C ASN A 78 31.87 31.46 -17.07
N THR A 79 32.18 30.31 -17.70
CA THR A 79 31.83 30.03 -19.10
C THR A 79 30.32 29.90 -19.36
N PHE A 80 29.50 29.82 -18.32
CA PHE A 80 28.04 29.86 -18.40
C PHE A 80 27.50 31.26 -18.10
N ALA A 81 26.31 31.57 -18.59
CA ALA A 81 25.59 32.79 -18.23
C ALA A 81 25.25 32.83 -16.73
N VAL A 82 25.13 34.03 -16.16
CA VAL A 82 24.75 34.26 -14.75
C VAL A 82 23.49 33.48 -14.37
N SER A 83 22.51 33.39 -15.29
CA SER A 83 21.22 32.72 -15.13
C SER A 83 21.24 31.19 -15.23
N ALA A 84 22.35 30.57 -15.62
CA ALA A 84 22.38 29.15 -16.03
C ALA A 84 22.06 28.13 -14.92
N GLY A 85 22.15 28.51 -13.64
CA GLY A 85 21.73 27.70 -12.50
C GLY A 85 20.29 27.95 -12.04
N MET A 86 19.56 28.93 -12.57
CA MET A 86 18.33 29.44 -11.95
C MET A 86 17.24 28.37 -11.81
N GLN A 87 16.95 27.58 -12.84
CA GLN A 87 15.93 26.52 -12.75
C GLN A 87 16.29 25.41 -11.75
N GLN A 88 17.59 25.17 -11.51
CA GLN A 88 18.06 24.26 -10.46
C GLN A 88 17.89 24.89 -9.07
N ALA A 89 18.21 26.18 -8.93
CA ALA A 89 18.00 26.93 -7.71
C ALA A 89 16.51 27.04 -7.34
N LEU A 90 15.62 27.08 -8.32
CA LEU A 90 14.16 27.09 -8.13
C LEU A 90 13.60 25.73 -7.67
N ASP A 91 13.97 24.60 -8.30
CA ASP A 91 13.63 23.25 -7.78
C ASP A 91 14.07 23.10 -6.33
N TYR A 92 15.29 23.54 -6.01
CA TYR A 92 15.80 23.47 -4.65
C TYR A 92 15.10 24.46 -3.69
N ALA A 93 14.75 25.67 -4.15
CA ALA A 93 13.99 26.64 -3.34
C ALA A 93 12.56 26.17 -3.04
N ASP A 94 11.89 25.49 -3.98
CA ASP A 94 10.57 24.90 -3.75
C ASP A 94 10.65 23.73 -2.76
N ILE A 95 11.63 22.84 -2.90
CA ILE A 95 11.84 21.71 -1.98
C ILE A 95 12.20 22.18 -0.56
N LEU A 96 12.97 23.27 -0.45
CA LEU A 96 13.41 23.84 0.83
C LEU A 96 12.44 24.90 1.41
N ASP A 97 11.28 25.13 0.75
CA ASP A 97 10.24 26.10 1.16
C ASP A 97 10.73 27.57 1.27
N LEU A 98 11.62 27.97 0.36
CA LEU A 98 12.31 29.27 0.38
C LEU A 98 11.67 30.30 -0.57
N PRO A 99 11.65 31.60 -0.21
CA PRO A 99 11.12 32.69 -1.02
C PRO A 99 12.03 33.16 -2.17
N VAL A 100 13.34 32.97 -2.06
CA VAL A 100 14.33 33.59 -2.96
C VAL A 100 15.38 32.56 -3.40
N ALA A 101 15.64 32.54 -4.70
CA ALA A 101 16.67 31.74 -5.34
C ALA A 101 17.68 32.65 -6.06
N PHE A 102 18.94 32.24 -6.09
CA PHE A 102 20.00 32.94 -6.81
C PHE A 102 20.76 31.98 -7.73
N SER A 103 21.22 32.51 -8.86
CA SER A 103 22.17 31.85 -9.77
C SER A 103 23.38 32.77 -10.00
N SER A 104 24.59 32.22 -10.00
CA SER A 104 25.82 33.02 -10.24
C SER A 104 26.88 32.26 -11.03
N ASN A 105 27.57 32.99 -11.91
CA ASN A 105 28.75 32.52 -12.66
C ASN A 105 30.06 33.22 -12.19
N GLY A 106 30.00 34.03 -11.13
CA GLY A 106 31.11 34.87 -10.66
C GLY A 106 31.26 36.25 -11.28
N ASP A 107 30.40 36.69 -12.21
CA ASP A 107 30.33 38.09 -12.69
C ASP A 107 29.30 38.92 -11.93
N GLY A 108 28.24 38.27 -11.45
CA GLY A 108 27.14 38.85 -10.69
C GLY A 108 26.19 37.75 -10.22
N PHE A 109 24.96 38.12 -9.88
CA PHE A 109 23.90 37.19 -9.51
C PHE A 109 22.63 37.49 -10.30
N LEU A 110 21.88 36.47 -10.70
CA LEU A 110 20.46 36.61 -11.01
C LEU A 110 19.71 36.25 -9.73
N GLU A 111 18.92 37.18 -9.19
CA GLU A 111 17.94 36.92 -8.13
C GLU A 111 16.60 36.53 -8.78
N HIS A 112 15.90 35.54 -8.20
CA HIS A 112 14.47 35.29 -8.41
C HIS A 112 13.76 35.38 -7.05
N ASP A 113 12.78 36.25 -6.94
CA ASP A 113 12.04 36.57 -5.71
C ASP A 113 10.53 36.35 -5.88
N LYS A 114 10.03 35.25 -5.31
CA LYS A 114 8.59 34.91 -5.28
C LYS A 114 7.89 35.34 -3.98
N SER A 115 8.51 36.22 -3.17
CA SER A 115 7.91 36.68 -1.91
C SER A 115 6.76 37.68 -2.07
N GLY A 116 6.68 38.37 -3.21
CA GLY A 116 5.80 39.54 -3.37
C GLY A 116 6.23 40.76 -2.55
N PHE A 117 7.51 40.83 -2.15
CA PHE A 117 8.14 42.04 -1.57
C PHE A 117 8.69 42.96 -2.67
N SER A 118 9.26 42.38 -3.74
CA SER A 118 9.76 43.11 -4.91
C SER A 118 8.69 43.19 -6.00
N GLU A 119 8.57 44.32 -6.70
CA GLU A 119 7.69 44.45 -7.89
C GLU A 119 8.22 43.64 -9.09
N VAL A 120 9.54 43.45 -9.16
CA VAL A 120 10.23 42.69 -10.21
C VAL A 120 10.66 41.35 -9.63
N ILE A 121 10.22 40.26 -10.28
CA ILE A 121 10.49 38.87 -9.83
C ILE A 121 11.95 38.49 -10.08
N GLU A 122 12.48 38.75 -11.28
CA GLU A 122 13.88 38.43 -11.62
C GLU A 122 14.69 39.69 -11.94
N ARG A 123 15.88 39.82 -11.32
CA ARG A 123 16.81 40.93 -11.56
C ARG A 123 18.26 40.49 -11.47
N GLU A 124 19.10 41.05 -12.33
CA GLU A 124 20.56 40.91 -12.21
C GLU A 124 21.11 41.91 -11.18
N LEU A 125 22.10 41.46 -10.40
CA LEU A 125 22.78 42.18 -9.34
C LEU A 125 24.30 42.05 -9.54
N SER A 126 25.07 43.10 -9.26
CA SER A 126 26.54 42.99 -9.26
C SER A 126 27.03 42.18 -8.06
N LEU A 127 28.33 41.88 -8.03
CA LEU A 127 28.98 41.29 -6.85
C LEU A 127 29.00 42.20 -5.61
N ASP A 128 28.63 43.48 -5.75
CA ASP A 128 28.56 44.46 -4.66
C ASP A 128 27.11 44.78 -4.24
N ASP A 129 26.11 44.39 -5.04
CA ASP A 129 24.67 44.62 -4.78
C ASP A 129 23.96 43.36 -4.21
N PHE A 130 24.70 42.38 -3.68
CA PHE A 130 24.07 41.18 -3.11
C PHE A 130 23.29 41.53 -1.83
N PRO A 131 22.06 41.03 -1.63
CA PRO A 131 21.23 41.46 -0.50
C PRO A 131 21.77 41.02 0.88
N SER A 132 21.59 41.90 1.85
CA SER A 132 21.93 41.63 3.26
C SER A 132 21.00 40.59 3.91
N PRO A 133 21.40 40.00 5.06
CA PRO A 133 20.56 39.09 5.81
C PRO A 133 19.19 39.69 6.19
N ASP A 134 19.15 40.99 6.51
CA ASP A 134 17.93 41.67 6.97
C ASP A 134 16.96 41.97 5.82
N GLU A 135 17.45 42.26 4.61
CA GLU A 135 16.63 42.43 3.41
C GLU A 135 16.00 41.11 2.98
N LEU A 136 16.80 40.03 2.91
CA LEU A 136 16.28 38.69 2.62
C LEU A 136 15.34 38.17 3.72
N TRP A 137 15.52 38.62 4.97
CA TRP A 137 14.57 38.37 6.04
C TRP A 137 13.25 39.14 5.86
N GLN A 138 13.24 40.37 5.32
CA GLN A 138 11.97 41.04 4.98
C GLN A 138 11.22 40.29 3.88
N LYS A 139 11.94 39.80 2.85
CA LYS A 139 11.37 38.94 1.79
C LYS A 139 10.78 37.65 2.39
N TYR A 140 11.50 36.98 3.29
CA TYR A 140 11.00 35.80 3.99
C TYR A 140 9.75 36.09 4.82
N LYS A 141 9.75 37.15 5.63
CA LYS A 141 8.58 37.56 6.42
C LYS A 141 7.38 37.87 5.53
N LYS A 142 7.57 38.55 4.39
CA LYS A 142 6.49 38.83 3.43
C LYS A 142 5.92 37.55 2.84
N PHE A 143 6.77 36.60 2.43
CA PHE A 143 6.36 35.29 1.89
C PHE A 143 5.61 34.41 2.90
N LYS A 144 6.02 34.41 4.18
CA LYS A 144 5.37 33.63 5.25
C LYS A 144 4.19 34.34 5.92
N GLY A 145 3.97 35.63 5.66
CA GLY A 145 2.93 36.45 6.32
C GLY A 145 3.25 36.83 7.77
N ILE A 146 4.53 37.05 8.09
CA ILE A 146 5.00 37.42 9.43
C ILE A 146 5.01 38.95 9.54
N GLU A 147 3.89 39.53 9.99
CA GLU A 147 3.66 40.98 9.93
C GLU A 147 3.94 41.73 11.25
N THR A 148 3.88 41.06 12.41
CA THR A 148 4.08 41.72 13.72
C THR A 148 5.43 41.39 14.36
N PRO A 149 5.99 42.27 15.23
CA PRO A 149 7.21 42.00 15.98
C PRO A 149 7.12 40.75 16.88
N GLU A 150 5.93 40.49 17.45
CA GLU A 150 5.67 39.32 18.28
C GLU A 150 5.70 38.05 17.43
N ALA A 151 5.08 38.07 16.25
CA ALA A 151 5.11 36.95 15.32
C ALA A 151 6.53 36.66 14.83
N GLU A 152 7.32 37.71 14.56
CA GLU A 152 8.74 37.61 14.23
C GLU A 152 9.57 37.02 15.39
N GLN A 153 9.33 37.44 16.63
CA GLN A 153 10.02 36.90 17.82
C GLN A 153 9.70 35.42 18.05
N ILE A 154 8.48 34.96 17.74
CA ILE A 154 8.07 33.55 17.81
C ILE A 154 8.71 32.77 16.66
N ALA A 155 8.49 33.20 15.40
CA ALA A 155 8.96 32.52 14.19
C ALA A 155 10.49 32.42 14.09
N SER A 156 11.22 33.42 14.61
CA SER A 156 12.68 33.42 14.64
C SER A 156 13.29 32.81 15.91
N PHE A 157 12.51 32.21 16.82
CA PHE A 157 13.07 31.67 18.08
C PHE A 157 13.97 30.44 17.85
N ASP A 158 15.02 30.32 18.66
CA ASP A 158 16.10 29.36 18.45
C ASP A 158 15.69 27.89 18.70
N TYR A 159 16.24 26.99 17.88
CA TYR A 159 16.07 25.54 17.99
C TYR A 159 16.78 24.96 19.23
N PHE A 160 16.38 23.77 19.68
CA PHE A 160 17.20 22.98 20.60
C PHE A 160 18.38 22.35 19.86
N PHE A 161 19.59 22.56 20.38
CA PHE A 161 20.81 21.90 19.92
C PHE A 161 21.32 20.96 21.03
N ASP A 162 21.52 19.68 20.70
CA ASP A 162 22.12 18.72 21.63
C ASP A 162 23.65 18.71 21.51
N SER A 163 24.34 18.21 22.54
CA SER A 163 25.81 18.10 22.54
C SER A 163 26.36 17.02 21.61
N LYS A 164 25.49 16.34 20.84
CA LYS A 164 25.87 15.40 19.77
C LYS A 164 25.75 16.03 18.38
N GLY A 165 25.25 17.28 18.28
CA GLY A 165 25.11 18.00 17.02
C GLY A 165 23.98 17.50 16.11
N ARG A 166 22.99 16.77 16.63
CA ARG A 166 21.88 16.24 15.81
C ARG A 166 21.01 17.38 15.29
N GLN A 167 21.02 17.57 13.98
CA GLN A 167 20.18 18.54 13.28
C GLN A 167 18.87 17.92 12.74
N PRO A 168 17.79 18.71 12.60
CA PRO A 168 16.62 18.35 11.78
C PRO A 168 16.98 18.24 10.29
N ARG A 169 16.48 17.21 9.60
CA ARG A 169 16.49 17.13 8.13
C ARG A 169 15.62 18.25 7.52
N TYR A 170 15.79 18.57 6.23
CA TYR A 170 15.12 19.72 5.61
C TYR A 170 13.59 19.71 5.79
N TYR A 171 12.93 18.58 5.52
CA TYR A 171 11.49 18.42 5.69
C TYR A 171 11.04 18.57 7.16
N GLN A 172 11.93 18.30 8.12
CA GLN A 172 11.67 18.59 9.54
C GLN A 172 11.80 20.08 9.84
N GLN A 173 12.80 20.77 9.26
CA GLN A 173 12.91 22.24 9.39
C GLN A 173 11.68 22.94 8.83
N ILE A 174 11.17 22.50 7.66
CA ILE A 174 9.94 23.03 7.05
C ILE A 174 8.74 22.78 7.97
N ALA A 175 8.53 21.54 8.46
CA ALA A 175 7.45 21.24 9.39
C ALA A 175 7.53 22.09 10.68
N ILE A 176 8.70 22.18 11.30
CA ILE A 176 8.92 22.92 12.55
C ILE A 176 8.75 24.43 12.34
N ASN A 177 9.27 24.98 11.25
CA ASN A 177 9.14 26.41 10.93
C ASN A 177 7.68 26.74 10.59
N ARG A 178 7.04 26.04 9.65
CA ARG A 178 5.63 26.26 9.30
C ARG A 178 4.69 26.16 10.51
N THR A 179 4.88 25.20 11.42
CA THR A 179 4.05 25.13 12.64
C THR A 179 4.28 26.32 13.57
N VAL A 180 5.54 26.71 13.82
CA VAL A 180 5.84 27.85 14.71
C VAL A 180 5.39 29.18 14.09
N GLU A 181 5.53 29.35 12.77
CA GLU A 181 5.04 30.50 11.99
C GLU A 181 3.50 30.56 11.96
N ALA A 182 2.81 29.42 11.83
CA ALA A 182 1.35 29.35 11.89
C ALA A 182 0.82 29.79 13.27
N ILE A 183 1.43 29.30 14.35
CA ILE A 183 1.09 29.67 15.73
C ILE A 183 1.44 31.13 16.01
N ALA A 184 2.56 31.63 15.46
CA ALA A 184 2.93 33.04 15.50
C ALA A 184 1.88 33.96 14.85
N LYS A 185 1.14 33.46 13.85
CA LYS A 185 0.03 34.14 13.16
C LYS A 185 -1.35 33.86 13.80
N GLY A 186 -1.40 33.23 14.97
CA GLY A 186 -2.64 32.94 15.69
C GLY A 186 -3.48 31.79 15.11
N GLN A 187 -2.87 30.83 14.41
CA GLN A 187 -3.57 29.64 13.92
C GLN A 187 -3.59 28.54 14.99
N ASP A 188 -4.76 28.27 15.55
CA ASP A 188 -4.94 27.34 16.68
C ASP A 188 -5.30 25.89 16.31
N ARG A 189 -5.47 25.57 15.02
CA ARG A 189 -5.75 24.21 14.54
C ARG A 189 -4.84 23.91 13.35
N LEU A 190 -3.96 22.92 13.50
CA LEU A 190 -2.87 22.65 12.54
C LEU A 190 -2.65 21.14 12.37
N LEU A 191 -2.48 20.70 11.12
CA LEU A 191 -2.18 19.30 10.76
C LEU A 191 -0.81 19.16 10.09
N LEU A 192 0.01 18.24 10.59
CA LEU A 192 1.24 17.76 9.95
C LEU A 192 1.05 16.31 9.49
N VAL A 193 1.15 16.08 8.18
CA VAL A 193 1.20 14.72 7.62
C VAL A 193 2.65 14.35 7.39
N MET A 194 3.14 13.31 8.06
CA MET A 194 4.53 12.87 7.95
C MET A 194 4.61 11.35 8.02
N ALA A 195 5.14 10.72 6.96
CA ALA A 195 5.23 9.26 6.83
C ALA A 195 5.90 8.56 8.03
N THR A 196 5.49 7.32 8.30
CA THR A 196 6.08 6.51 9.37
C THR A 196 7.59 6.34 9.15
N GLY A 197 8.37 6.74 10.16
CA GLY A 197 9.84 6.76 10.12
C GLY A 197 10.45 8.15 9.88
N SER A 198 9.71 9.12 9.36
CA SER A 198 10.17 10.50 9.09
C SER A 198 10.78 11.23 10.30
N GLY A 199 10.38 10.90 11.53
CA GLY A 199 10.93 11.49 12.76
C GLY A 199 9.98 12.42 13.53
N LYS A 200 8.65 12.21 13.41
CA LYS A 200 7.59 13.00 14.07
C LYS A 200 7.87 13.39 15.53
N THR A 201 8.34 12.47 16.36
CA THR A 201 8.65 12.72 17.78
C THR A 201 9.70 13.82 17.98
N TYR A 202 10.72 13.89 17.12
CA TYR A 202 11.76 14.93 17.15
C TYR A 202 11.25 16.26 16.58
N THR A 203 10.40 16.21 15.54
CA THR A 203 9.68 17.39 15.02
C THR A 203 8.79 18.00 16.10
N ALA A 204 7.95 17.20 16.76
CA ALA A 204 7.12 17.62 17.89
C ALA A 204 7.95 18.18 19.07
N PHE A 205 9.06 17.51 19.42
CA PHE A 205 9.98 17.99 20.45
C PHE A 205 10.54 19.39 20.14
N GLN A 206 10.97 19.65 18.90
CA GLN A 206 11.50 20.96 18.51
C GLN A 206 10.41 22.04 18.48
N ILE A 207 9.20 21.75 17.97
CA ILE A 207 8.06 22.68 18.01
C ILE A 207 7.74 23.07 19.46
N ILE A 208 7.58 22.07 20.34
CA ILE A 208 7.34 22.27 21.77
C ILE A 208 8.48 23.08 22.40
N HIS A 209 9.74 22.76 22.11
CA HIS A 209 10.89 23.48 22.67
C HIS A 209 10.88 24.97 22.30
N ARG A 210 10.65 25.32 21.03
CA ARG A 210 10.67 26.71 20.56
C ARG A 210 9.58 27.55 21.24
N LEU A 211 8.35 27.04 21.25
CA LEU A 211 7.18 27.71 21.84
C LEU A 211 7.20 27.75 23.38
N TRP A 212 7.86 26.77 24.01
CA TRP A 212 8.06 26.74 25.46
C TRP A 212 9.18 27.68 25.91
N LYS A 213 10.28 27.74 25.16
CA LYS A 213 11.44 28.57 25.53
C LYS A 213 11.31 30.04 25.20
N ASN A 214 10.50 30.42 24.22
CA ASN A 214 10.15 31.84 24.03
C ASN A 214 9.04 32.31 25.00
N GLY A 215 8.32 31.38 25.65
CA GLY A 215 7.29 31.66 26.63
C GLY A 215 5.87 31.82 26.08
N THR A 216 5.64 31.61 24.78
CA THR A 216 4.32 31.69 24.14
C THR A 216 3.40 30.56 24.60
N LYS A 217 3.92 29.35 24.84
CA LYS A 217 3.15 28.17 25.30
C LYS A 217 3.83 27.58 26.54
N LYS A 218 3.19 27.69 27.71
CA LYS A 218 3.80 27.39 29.03
C LYS A 218 3.39 26.02 29.58
N ARG A 219 2.14 25.64 29.38
CA ARG A 219 1.54 24.36 29.77
C ARG A 219 1.16 23.59 28.51
N ILE A 220 1.77 22.42 28.33
CA ILE A 220 1.76 21.68 27.08
C ILE A 220 1.38 20.23 27.33
N LEU A 221 0.38 19.72 26.60
CA LEU A 221 -0.05 18.33 26.65
C LEU A 221 0.40 17.60 25.38
N PHE A 222 1.10 16.47 25.53
CA PHE A 222 1.45 15.56 24.45
C PHE A 222 0.62 14.28 24.60
N LEU A 223 -0.26 14.05 23.63
CA LEU A 223 -1.15 12.88 23.56
C LEU A 223 -0.61 11.85 22.57
N ALA A 224 -0.72 10.58 22.92
CA ALA A 224 -0.41 9.47 22.03
C ALA A 224 -1.27 8.22 22.32
N ASP A 225 -1.40 7.34 21.32
CA ASP A 225 -2.25 6.15 21.36
C ASP A 225 -1.76 5.06 22.34
N ARG A 226 -0.43 4.90 22.52
CA ARG A 226 0.15 3.73 23.23
C ARG A 226 1.15 4.09 24.32
N THR A 227 1.12 3.32 25.42
CA THR A 227 2.07 3.41 26.55
C THR A 227 3.53 3.27 26.13
N ALA A 228 3.79 2.45 25.11
CA ALA A 228 5.11 2.32 24.49
C ALA A 228 5.60 3.64 23.89
N LEU A 229 4.73 4.32 23.12
CA LEU A 229 4.98 5.63 22.47
C LEU A 229 5.33 6.70 23.50
N ILE A 230 4.54 6.82 24.57
CA ILE A 230 4.81 7.74 25.70
C ILE A 230 6.14 7.41 26.40
N SER A 231 6.44 6.13 26.60
CA SER A 231 7.66 5.67 27.28
C SER A 231 8.91 5.81 26.40
N GLN A 232 8.78 5.67 25.08
CA GLN A 232 9.82 5.94 24.10
C GLN A 232 10.10 7.44 24.00
N THR A 233 9.05 8.26 23.85
CA THR A 233 9.13 9.73 23.79
C THR A 233 9.85 10.31 25.01
N LYS A 234 9.45 9.90 26.23
CA LYS A 234 10.07 10.35 27.49
C LYS A 234 11.55 9.92 27.63
N ARG A 235 11.93 8.73 27.17
CA ARG A 235 13.33 8.24 27.20
C ARG A 235 14.18 8.80 26.05
N GLY A 236 13.54 9.12 24.92
CA GLY A 236 14.14 9.57 23.67
C GLY A 236 14.39 11.07 23.63
N ASP A 237 13.64 11.80 22.79
CA ASP A 237 13.86 13.23 22.55
C ASP A 237 13.42 14.09 23.74
N PHE A 238 12.28 13.79 24.38
CA PHE A 238 11.71 14.66 25.41
C PHE A 238 12.47 14.64 26.75
N LYS A 239 13.46 13.76 26.92
CA LYS A 239 14.34 13.72 28.12
C LYS A 239 14.99 15.08 28.42
N HIS A 240 15.18 15.92 27.40
CA HIS A 240 15.79 17.24 27.53
C HIS A 240 14.91 18.25 28.29
N PHE A 241 13.60 17.99 28.47
CA PHE A 241 12.72 18.74 29.38
C PHE A 241 12.93 18.41 30.87
N LYS A 242 13.70 17.36 31.20
CA LYS A 242 14.13 16.99 32.56
C LYS A 242 12.95 16.95 33.55
N ASN A 243 13.03 17.72 34.64
CA ASN A 243 12.04 17.81 35.72
C ASN A 243 10.84 18.71 35.41
N LYS A 244 10.75 19.30 34.21
CA LYS A 244 9.55 20.05 33.76
C LYS A 244 8.50 19.16 33.09
N MET A 245 8.83 17.88 32.87
CA MET A 245 7.98 16.90 32.20
C MET A 245 7.47 15.78 33.13
N THR A 246 6.14 15.63 33.22
CA THR A 246 5.49 14.48 33.87
C THR A 246 4.83 13.52 32.86
N VAL A 247 4.38 12.35 33.34
CA VAL A 247 3.49 11.44 32.60
C VAL A 247 2.27 11.23 33.48
N ILE A 248 1.09 11.55 32.97
CA ILE A 248 -0.17 11.34 33.68
C ILE A 248 -0.39 9.83 33.81
N LYS A 249 -0.49 9.35 35.05
CA LYS A 249 -0.68 7.93 35.40
C LYS A 249 -1.64 7.80 36.56
N ASN A 250 -2.49 6.78 36.51
CA ASN A 250 -3.43 6.44 37.58
C ASN A 250 -4.26 7.63 38.08
N LYS A 251 -4.58 8.59 37.18
CA LYS A 251 -5.30 9.85 37.48
C LYS A 251 -4.65 10.74 38.55
N ASN A 252 -3.37 10.55 38.88
CA ASN A 252 -2.67 11.45 39.79
C ASN A 252 -2.07 12.63 39.01
N ILE A 253 -2.61 13.82 39.22
CA ILE A 253 -2.30 15.04 38.48
C ILE A 253 -1.57 16.03 39.40
N ASP A 254 -0.28 16.24 39.13
CA ASP A 254 0.52 17.32 39.71
C ASP A 254 0.56 18.49 38.73
N THR A 255 -0.09 19.60 39.09
CA THR A 255 -0.22 20.81 38.25
C THR A 255 1.02 21.71 38.27
N ALA A 256 2.09 21.36 39.02
CA ALA A 256 3.34 22.11 39.06
C ALA A 256 4.28 21.81 37.87
N PHE A 257 3.94 20.84 37.02
CA PHE A 257 4.67 20.56 35.77
C PHE A 257 4.25 21.51 34.63
N GLU A 258 5.09 21.58 33.60
CA GLU A 258 4.87 22.41 32.41
C GLU A 258 4.56 21.57 31.17
N ILE A 259 5.10 20.34 31.11
CA ILE A 259 4.93 19.43 29.97
C ILE A 259 4.34 18.10 30.47
N TYR A 260 3.22 17.70 29.91
CA TYR A 260 2.41 16.56 30.33
C TYR A 260 2.34 15.54 29.20
N LEU A 261 2.64 14.28 29.50
CA LEU A 261 2.50 13.19 28.53
C LEU A 261 1.35 12.28 28.98
N ALA A 262 0.38 12.02 28.11
CA ALA A 262 -0.80 11.22 28.44
C ALA A 262 -1.25 10.31 27.28
N LEU A 263 -2.05 9.31 27.63
CA LEU A 263 -2.76 8.45 26.68
C LEU A 263 -4.20 8.94 26.56
N TYR A 264 -4.81 8.88 25.37
CA TYR A 264 -6.24 9.23 25.20
C TYR A 264 -7.12 8.41 26.17
N GLN A 265 -6.96 7.08 26.16
CA GLN A 265 -7.63 6.16 27.09
C GLN A 265 -7.18 6.30 28.57
N GLY A 266 -6.13 7.08 28.84
CA GLY A 266 -5.66 7.38 30.21
C GLY A 266 -6.25 8.67 30.80
N LEU A 267 -6.99 9.44 30.00
CA LEU A 267 -7.67 10.67 30.41
C LEU A 267 -9.19 10.52 30.56
N VAL A 268 -9.79 9.53 29.89
CA VAL A 268 -11.24 9.33 29.80
C VAL A 268 -11.68 8.09 30.57
N ASN A 269 -12.85 8.15 31.17
CA ASN A 269 -13.46 7.04 31.91
C ASN A 269 -14.51 6.30 31.09
N TYR A 270 -14.81 5.08 31.53
CA TYR A 270 -15.80 4.17 30.92
C TYR A 270 -16.83 3.69 31.96
N GLU A 271 -16.86 4.34 33.12
CA GLU A 271 -17.82 4.14 34.22
C GLU A 271 -18.44 5.51 34.50
N ASP A 272 -19.77 5.63 34.35
CA ASP A 272 -20.47 6.93 34.32
C ASP A 272 -20.40 7.71 35.65
N ASP A 273 -20.18 7.00 36.78
CA ASP A 273 -20.09 7.56 38.12
C ASP A 273 -18.74 8.24 38.44
N ILE A 274 -17.75 8.21 37.53
CA ILE A 274 -16.41 8.76 37.77
C ILE A 274 -16.06 9.85 36.75
N LEU A 275 -15.79 11.07 37.21
CA LEU A 275 -15.30 12.19 36.39
C LEU A 275 -14.02 11.85 35.63
N ASP A 276 -13.98 12.17 34.33
CA ASP A 276 -12.79 12.00 33.48
C ASP A 276 -11.59 12.78 34.03
N ALA A 277 -10.41 12.17 34.01
CA ALA A 277 -9.20 12.77 34.57
C ALA A 277 -8.77 14.06 33.85
N TYR A 278 -9.19 14.28 32.59
CA TYR A 278 -8.95 15.57 31.93
C TYR A 278 -9.75 16.73 32.53
N ARG A 279 -10.89 16.46 33.21
CA ARG A 279 -11.75 17.47 33.85
C ARG A 279 -11.23 17.93 35.22
N GLU A 280 -10.14 17.33 35.72
CA GLU A 280 -9.39 17.83 36.88
C GLU A 280 -8.51 19.05 36.51
N PHE A 281 -8.16 19.21 35.24
CA PHE A 281 -7.62 20.45 34.69
C PHE A 281 -8.76 21.40 34.32
N SER A 282 -8.53 22.70 34.38
CA SER A 282 -9.49 23.68 33.83
C SER A 282 -9.46 23.69 32.29
N PRO A 283 -10.55 24.11 31.60
CA PRO A 283 -10.59 24.19 30.13
C PRO A 283 -9.50 25.06 29.48
N ASP A 284 -8.99 26.04 30.24
CA ASP A 284 -7.93 26.98 29.89
C ASP A 284 -6.55 26.57 30.44
N PHE A 285 -6.40 25.35 30.98
CA PHE A 285 -5.15 24.94 31.63
C PHE A 285 -3.98 24.80 30.65
N PHE A 286 -4.21 24.28 29.44
CA PHE A 286 -3.16 24.05 28.44
C PHE A 286 -3.12 25.17 27.41
N ASP A 287 -1.93 25.66 27.07
CA ASP A 287 -1.77 26.61 25.96
C ASP A 287 -1.65 25.89 24.60
N LEU A 288 -1.15 24.64 24.61
CA LEU A 288 -0.82 23.83 23.43
C LEU A 288 -1.08 22.34 23.70
N ILE A 289 -1.76 21.67 22.77
CA ILE A 289 -1.87 20.20 22.73
C ILE A 289 -1.23 19.69 21.44
N VAL A 290 -0.33 18.71 21.57
CA VAL A 290 0.34 18.03 20.46
C VAL A 290 -0.12 16.57 20.44
N ILE A 291 -0.61 16.12 19.29
CA ILE A 291 -1.51 14.98 19.18
C ILE A 291 -0.89 13.99 18.18
N ASP A 292 -0.17 12.96 18.67
CA ASP A 292 0.50 11.98 17.81
C ASP A 292 -0.46 10.84 17.41
N GLU A 293 -0.32 10.39 16.16
CA GLU A 293 -1.24 9.49 15.46
C GLU A 293 -2.70 10.00 15.49
N CYS A 294 -2.91 11.29 15.15
CA CYS A 294 -4.18 12.05 15.27
C CYS A 294 -5.32 11.65 14.29
N HIS A 295 -5.50 10.35 14.07
CA HIS A 295 -6.34 9.78 13.01
C HIS A 295 -7.10 8.52 13.46
N ARG A 296 -7.24 8.31 14.77
CA ARG A 296 -7.72 7.04 15.35
C ARG A 296 -8.98 7.19 16.19
N GLY A 297 -9.98 6.45 15.74
CA GLY A 297 -11.14 6.02 16.50
C GLY A 297 -12.05 5.12 15.65
N SER A 298 -12.82 4.29 16.35
CA SER A 298 -14.21 4.02 15.97
C SER A 298 -15.07 5.26 16.25
N ALA A 299 -16.30 5.38 15.74
CA ALA A 299 -17.14 6.58 15.94
C ALA A 299 -17.33 6.98 17.43
N ALA A 300 -17.31 6.02 18.36
CA ALA A 300 -17.40 6.27 19.81
C ALA A 300 -16.05 6.55 20.51
N GLU A 301 -14.92 6.24 19.87
CA GLU A 301 -13.58 6.67 20.32
C GLU A 301 -13.20 8.02 19.70
N ASP A 302 -13.55 8.25 18.43
CA ASP A 302 -13.44 9.56 17.76
C ASP A 302 -14.29 10.61 18.50
N SER A 303 -15.49 10.27 19.02
CA SER A 303 -16.28 11.20 19.85
C SER A 303 -15.56 11.55 21.16
N LYS A 304 -15.09 10.56 21.92
CA LYS A 304 -14.37 10.77 23.19
C LYS A 304 -13.01 11.46 23.01
N TRP A 305 -12.35 11.26 21.88
CA TRP A 305 -11.18 12.05 21.47
C TRP A 305 -11.56 13.51 21.23
N ARG A 306 -12.63 13.76 20.46
CA ARG A 306 -13.13 15.10 20.13
C ARG A 306 -13.60 15.85 21.38
N GLU A 307 -14.24 15.17 22.34
CA GLU A 307 -14.62 15.73 23.66
C GLU A 307 -13.43 16.31 24.45
N ILE A 308 -12.26 15.65 24.45
CA ILE A 308 -11.05 16.20 25.12
C ILE A 308 -10.60 17.50 24.44
N LEU A 309 -10.61 17.54 23.11
CA LEU A 309 -10.13 18.69 22.35
C LEU A 309 -11.15 19.83 22.30
N GLU A 310 -12.45 19.54 22.39
CA GLU A 310 -13.48 20.57 22.52
C GLU A 310 -13.52 21.13 23.95
N TYR A 311 -13.18 20.33 24.97
CA TYR A 311 -12.98 20.80 26.34
C TYR A 311 -11.79 21.76 26.46
N PHE A 312 -10.62 21.39 25.94
CA PHE A 312 -9.44 22.27 25.91
C PHE A 312 -9.41 23.20 24.69
N SER A 313 -10.58 23.61 24.18
CA SER A 313 -10.70 24.32 22.89
C SER A 313 -9.94 25.66 22.79
N SER A 314 -9.57 26.27 23.92
CA SER A 314 -8.73 27.48 23.98
C SER A 314 -7.23 27.22 23.74
N ALA A 315 -6.78 25.97 23.76
CA ALA A 315 -5.41 25.60 23.40
C ALA A 315 -5.22 25.58 21.87
N THR A 316 -3.98 25.82 21.43
CA THR A 316 -3.55 25.48 20.06
C THR A 316 -3.45 23.97 19.94
N HIS A 317 -3.97 23.36 18.88
CA HIS A 317 -3.88 21.92 18.62
C HIS A 317 -3.03 21.63 17.37
N VAL A 318 -1.99 20.82 17.55
CA VAL A 318 -1.10 20.35 16.48
C VAL A 318 -1.26 18.83 16.34
N GLY A 319 -1.98 18.40 15.30
CA GLY A 319 -2.10 17.00 14.90
C GLY A 319 -0.87 16.54 14.13
N LEU A 320 -0.32 15.37 14.48
CA LEU A 320 0.69 14.67 13.70
C LEU A 320 0.16 13.29 13.28
N THR A 321 0.14 13.03 11.97
CA THR A 321 -0.35 11.77 11.40
C THR A 321 0.61 11.22 10.35
N ALA A 322 0.57 9.91 10.08
CA ALA A 322 1.16 9.32 8.88
C ALA A 322 0.11 9.06 7.78
N THR A 323 -1.17 9.27 8.08
CA THR A 323 -2.35 8.92 7.28
C THR A 323 -3.51 9.87 7.62
N PRO A 324 -3.71 10.98 6.89
CA PRO A 324 -4.94 11.76 7.03
C PRO A 324 -6.14 10.85 6.75
N LYS A 325 -7.09 10.81 7.68
CA LYS A 325 -8.32 10.02 7.59
C LYS A 325 -9.41 10.93 7.03
N GLU A 326 -9.89 10.61 5.84
CA GLU A 326 -11.13 11.12 5.27
C GLU A 326 -12.10 9.94 5.10
N THR A 327 -13.17 9.93 5.87
CA THR A 327 -14.35 9.10 5.59
C THR A 327 -15.59 9.99 5.54
N LYS A 328 -16.75 9.44 5.15
CA LYS A 328 -18.04 10.13 5.16
C LYS A 328 -18.54 10.53 6.56
N GLU A 329 -17.85 10.07 7.61
CA GLU A 329 -18.30 10.11 9.00
C GLU A 329 -17.28 10.77 9.93
N ILE A 330 -15.98 10.64 9.64
CA ILE A 330 -14.88 11.25 10.39
C ILE A 330 -13.84 11.79 9.40
N SER A 331 -13.56 13.09 9.48
CA SER A 331 -12.42 13.71 8.81
C SER A 331 -11.52 14.44 9.82
N ASN A 332 -10.23 14.13 9.83
CA ASN A 332 -9.27 14.91 10.61
C ASN A 332 -9.13 16.34 10.05
N ILE A 333 -9.33 16.49 8.73
CA ILE A 333 -9.20 17.74 8.00
C ILE A 333 -10.39 18.68 8.29
N GLU A 334 -11.56 18.14 8.65
CA GLU A 334 -12.67 18.94 9.22
C GLU A 334 -12.25 19.63 10.54
N TYR A 335 -11.50 18.93 11.41
CA TYR A 335 -11.11 19.47 12.72
C TYR A 335 -9.84 20.35 12.69
N PHE A 336 -8.84 19.96 11.89
CA PHE A 336 -7.54 20.64 11.83
C PHE A 336 -7.35 21.57 10.63
N GLY A 337 -8.24 21.53 9.63
CA GLY A 337 -8.00 22.12 8.32
C GLY A 337 -7.00 21.33 7.47
N ASP A 338 -6.64 21.90 6.32
CA ASP A 338 -5.63 21.35 5.40
C ASP A 338 -4.26 21.16 6.08
N PRO A 339 -3.48 20.14 5.69
CA PRO A 339 -2.16 19.92 6.24
C PRO A 339 -1.17 21.03 5.84
N ILE A 340 -0.72 21.82 6.82
CA ILE A 340 0.25 22.91 6.60
C ILE A 340 1.59 22.40 6.05
N TYR A 341 1.88 21.11 6.22
CA TYR A 341 2.95 20.41 5.52
C TYR A 341 2.65 18.92 5.40
N THR A 342 2.99 18.34 4.25
CA THR A 342 2.93 16.90 3.98
C THR A 342 4.30 16.41 3.55
N TYR A 343 4.78 15.35 4.19
CA TYR A 343 6.00 14.63 3.82
C TYR A 343 5.69 13.13 3.68
N SER A 344 5.60 12.67 2.43
CA SER A 344 5.06 11.34 2.10
C SER A 344 6.12 10.23 2.16
N LEU A 345 5.66 8.97 2.12
CA LEU A 345 6.56 7.80 2.06
C LEU A 345 7.32 7.79 0.72
N LYS A 346 6.64 8.13 -0.39
CA LYS A 346 7.24 8.37 -1.70
C LYS A 346 8.40 9.35 -1.62
N GLN A 347 8.16 10.54 -1.06
CA GLN A 347 9.20 11.57 -0.92
C GLN A 347 10.35 11.09 -0.02
N GLY A 348 10.05 10.37 1.06
CA GLY A 348 11.08 9.73 1.89
C GLY A 348 11.94 8.70 1.14
N ILE A 349 11.37 7.95 0.20
CA ILE A 349 12.11 7.00 -0.65
C ILE A 349 12.94 7.74 -1.69
N ASP A 350 12.37 8.76 -2.35
CA ASP A 350 13.04 9.58 -3.36
C ASP A 350 14.21 10.39 -2.78
N ASP A 351 14.07 10.91 -1.56
CA ASP A 351 15.15 11.59 -0.83
C ASP A 351 16.22 10.61 -0.30
N GLY A 352 16.00 9.29 -0.39
CA GLY A 352 16.89 8.27 0.16
C GLY A 352 16.87 8.16 1.68
N PHE A 353 15.83 8.70 2.33
CA PHE A 353 15.66 8.81 3.77
C PHE A 353 14.78 7.70 4.40
N LEU A 354 13.96 7.03 3.59
CA LEU A 354 13.15 5.85 3.91
C LEU A 354 13.45 4.72 2.91
N ALA A 355 13.32 3.48 3.36
CA ALA A 355 13.66 2.31 2.57
C ALA A 355 12.57 1.99 1.52
N PRO A 356 12.92 1.80 0.24
CA PRO A 356 12.00 1.26 -0.78
C PRO A 356 11.58 -0.19 -0.46
N TYR A 357 10.50 -0.65 -1.10
CA TYR A 357 9.91 -1.95 -0.83
C TYR A 357 9.63 -2.79 -2.09
N LYS A 358 9.64 -4.12 -1.91
CA LYS A 358 9.15 -5.14 -2.83
C LYS A 358 7.82 -5.70 -2.30
N VAL A 359 6.94 -6.18 -3.19
CA VAL A 359 5.68 -6.85 -2.85
C VAL A 359 5.65 -8.23 -3.51
N ILE A 360 5.50 -9.28 -2.71
CA ILE A 360 5.28 -10.67 -3.14
C ILE A 360 3.88 -11.08 -2.70
N ARG A 361 3.01 -11.40 -3.65
CA ARG A 361 1.63 -11.84 -3.42
C ARG A 361 1.52 -13.35 -3.57
N VAL A 362 0.82 -13.97 -2.65
CA VAL A 362 0.59 -15.41 -2.60
C VAL A 362 -0.90 -15.67 -2.39
N GLY A 363 -1.62 -15.93 -3.48
CA GLY A 363 -2.99 -16.41 -3.40
C GLY A 363 -3.00 -17.86 -2.92
N LEU A 364 -3.88 -18.19 -1.97
CA LEU A 364 -4.16 -19.58 -1.60
C LEU A 364 -5.52 -19.97 -2.17
N ASN A 365 -5.70 -21.23 -2.58
CA ASN A 365 -6.95 -21.72 -3.18
C ASN A 365 -8.17 -21.39 -2.30
N VAL A 366 -8.11 -21.74 -1.01
CA VAL A 366 -9.15 -21.44 -0.03
C VAL A 366 -9.38 -19.93 0.15
N ASP A 367 -8.36 -19.09 0.01
CA ASP A 367 -8.46 -17.64 0.16
C ASP A 367 -9.02 -16.94 -1.08
N LEU A 368 -8.89 -17.54 -2.28
CA LEU A 368 -9.40 -17.00 -3.55
C LEU A 368 -10.79 -17.55 -3.92
N GLU A 369 -11.01 -18.85 -3.74
CA GLU A 369 -12.26 -19.54 -4.12
C GLU A 369 -13.23 -19.70 -2.93
N GLY A 370 -12.73 -19.52 -1.71
CA GLY A 370 -13.42 -19.91 -0.48
C GLY A 370 -13.23 -21.40 -0.15
N TYR A 371 -13.82 -21.83 0.96
CA TYR A 371 -13.85 -23.24 1.37
C TYR A 371 -15.26 -23.63 1.78
N ARG A 372 -15.77 -24.73 1.21
CA ARG A 372 -17.02 -25.37 1.63
C ARG A 372 -16.70 -26.75 2.21
N PRO A 373 -17.11 -27.07 3.45
CA PRO A 373 -16.89 -28.39 4.03
C PRO A 373 -17.62 -29.50 3.27
N GLU A 374 -17.08 -30.72 3.33
CA GLU A 374 -17.80 -31.91 2.91
C GLU A 374 -19.02 -32.17 3.81
N VAL A 375 -20.09 -32.73 3.26
CA VAL A 375 -21.34 -32.99 3.99
C VAL A 375 -21.08 -33.92 5.18
N GLY A 376 -21.30 -33.41 6.40
CA GLY A 376 -21.08 -34.15 7.64
C GLY A 376 -19.65 -34.10 8.18
N LYS A 377 -18.75 -33.32 7.57
CA LYS A 377 -17.40 -33.07 8.11
C LYS A 377 -17.47 -32.43 9.50
N ARG A 378 -16.55 -32.83 10.37
CA ARG A 378 -16.51 -32.43 11.78
C ARG A 378 -15.24 -31.65 12.11
N ASP A 379 -15.33 -30.81 13.13
CA ASP A 379 -14.18 -30.09 13.68
C ASP A 379 -13.30 -30.99 14.56
N LYS A 380 -12.17 -30.46 15.03
CA LYS A 380 -11.26 -31.13 15.99
C LYS A 380 -11.93 -31.58 17.30
N SER A 381 -13.05 -30.96 17.67
CA SER A 381 -13.81 -31.25 18.90
C SER A 381 -14.93 -32.29 18.67
N GLY A 382 -15.18 -32.68 17.42
CA GLY A 382 -16.24 -33.61 17.02
C GLY A 382 -17.58 -32.94 16.69
N ASN A 383 -17.69 -31.61 16.70
CA ASN A 383 -18.89 -30.88 16.28
C ASN A 383 -19.07 -30.96 14.76
N LEU A 384 -20.31 -30.87 14.28
CA LEU A 384 -20.57 -30.69 12.84
C LEU A 384 -20.22 -29.27 12.41
N ILE A 385 -19.65 -29.13 11.21
CA ILE A 385 -19.39 -27.83 10.57
C ILE A 385 -20.62 -27.44 9.75
N ASP A 386 -20.98 -26.14 9.73
CA ASP A 386 -22.08 -25.64 8.88
C ASP A 386 -21.77 -25.88 7.39
N ASP A 387 -22.73 -26.44 6.65
CA ASP A 387 -22.62 -26.59 5.19
C ASP A 387 -22.87 -25.25 4.48
N ARG A 388 -21.85 -24.39 4.50
CA ARG A 388 -21.81 -23.12 3.76
C ARG A 388 -20.44 -22.88 3.15
N LEU A 389 -20.39 -21.94 2.20
CA LEU A 389 -19.12 -21.36 1.77
C LEU A 389 -18.59 -20.44 2.87
N TYR A 390 -17.35 -20.68 3.29
CA TYR A 390 -16.54 -19.80 4.12
C TYR A 390 -15.55 -19.05 3.24
N ASN A 391 -15.22 -17.81 3.59
CA ASN A 391 -14.38 -16.92 2.78
C ASN A 391 -13.29 -16.23 3.63
N LEU A 392 -12.57 -15.27 3.02
CA LEU A 392 -11.55 -14.46 3.69
C LEU A 392 -12.01 -13.90 5.06
N GLU A 393 -13.23 -13.37 5.18
CA GLU A 393 -13.73 -12.79 6.43
C GLU A 393 -13.95 -13.84 7.54
N ASP A 394 -14.24 -15.08 7.17
CA ASP A 394 -14.36 -16.21 8.10
C ASP A 394 -13.01 -16.77 8.54
N PHE A 395 -11.99 -16.78 7.69
CA PHE A 395 -10.74 -17.47 7.98
C PHE A 395 -9.98 -16.84 9.14
N ASP A 396 -9.52 -17.69 10.04
CA ASP A 396 -8.87 -17.35 11.32
C ASP A 396 -9.74 -16.54 12.31
N ARG A 397 -10.94 -16.07 11.92
CA ARG A 397 -11.97 -15.48 12.80
C ARG A 397 -13.00 -16.51 13.27
N ASN A 398 -13.71 -17.13 12.33
CA ASN A 398 -14.79 -18.10 12.56
C ASN A 398 -14.35 -19.54 12.25
N LEU A 399 -13.53 -19.72 11.20
CA LEU A 399 -13.04 -21.00 10.72
C LEU A 399 -11.50 -21.01 10.71
N VAL A 400 -10.90 -21.98 11.38
CA VAL A 400 -9.45 -22.21 11.35
C VAL A 400 -9.16 -23.40 10.45
N ILE A 401 -8.40 -23.18 9.38
CA ILE A 401 -7.87 -24.24 8.53
C ILE A 401 -6.39 -24.44 8.88
N ASP A 402 -6.07 -25.49 9.63
CA ASP A 402 -4.70 -25.77 10.09
C ASP A 402 -3.69 -25.82 8.94
N ASP A 403 -4.10 -26.43 7.82
CA ASP A 403 -3.26 -26.66 6.66
C ASP A 403 -2.94 -25.36 5.91
N ARG A 404 -3.79 -24.32 6.06
CA ARG A 404 -3.54 -22.96 5.57
C ARG A 404 -2.41 -22.29 6.34
N THR A 405 -2.45 -22.32 7.68
CA THR A 405 -1.36 -21.76 8.51
C THR A 405 -0.02 -22.46 8.24
N LYS A 406 -0.03 -23.77 7.93
CA LYS A 406 1.18 -24.50 7.49
C LYS A 406 1.68 -24.02 6.13
N ALA A 407 0.81 -23.84 5.14
CA ALA A 407 1.18 -23.35 3.81
C ALA A 407 1.82 -21.94 3.87
N VAL A 408 1.23 -21.04 4.67
CA VAL A 408 1.78 -19.70 4.93
C VAL A 408 3.15 -19.80 5.60
N ALA A 409 3.28 -20.55 6.69
CA ALA A 409 4.54 -20.71 7.42
C ALA A 409 5.66 -21.30 6.53
N LYS A 410 5.33 -22.33 5.74
CA LYS A 410 6.25 -22.93 4.76
C LYS A 410 6.73 -21.91 3.73
N ARG A 411 5.83 -21.14 3.12
CA ARG A 411 6.19 -20.12 2.11
C ARG A 411 7.03 -18.98 2.70
N VAL A 412 6.81 -18.58 3.95
CA VAL A 412 7.69 -17.64 4.67
C VAL A 412 9.09 -18.23 4.85
N MET A 413 9.21 -19.48 5.28
CA MET A 413 10.52 -20.14 5.44
C MET A 413 11.22 -20.42 4.11
N GLU A 414 10.49 -20.80 3.04
CA GLU A 414 11.03 -20.94 1.66
C GLU A 414 11.72 -19.65 1.19
N TYR A 415 11.14 -18.48 1.49
CA TYR A 415 11.74 -17.18 1.17
C TYR A 415 12.98 -16.89 2.03
N LEU A 416 12.90 -17.10 3.34
CA LEU A 416 14.01 -16.83 4.28
C LEU A 416 15.21 -17.75 4.01
N GLN A 417 14.99 -19.02 3.68
CA GLN A 417 16.03 -19.99 3.28
C GLN A 417 16.77 -19.58 1.99
N LYS A 418 16.12 -18.83 1.10
CA LYS A 418 16.70 -18.35 -0.17
C LYS A 418 17.28 -16.94 -0.10
N THR A 419 17.16 -16.25 1.04
CA THR A 419 17.61 -14.86 1.19
C THR A 419 18.53 -14.68 2.39
N ASP A 420 17.97 -14.70 3.60
CA ASP A 420 18.67 -14.50 4.86
C ASP A 420 17.82 -15.11 5.98
N VAL A 421 18.22 -16.27 6.49
CA VAL A 421 17.48 -16.98 7.54
C VAL A 421 17.47 -16.25 8.89
N TYR A 422 18.29 -15.21 9.06
CA TYR A 422 18.30 -14.35 10.25
C TYR A 422 17.72 -12.95 9.97
N ALA A 423 17.08 -12.74 8.81
CA ALA A 423 16.36 -11.52 8.48
C ALA A 423 15.22 -11.26 9.47
N LYS A 424 15.29 -10.15 10.24
CA LYS A 424 14.24 -9.80 11.19
C LYS A 424 12.90 -9.63 10.46
N THR A 425 11.90 -10.38 10.90
CA THR A 425 10.62 -10.59 10.23
C THR A 425 9.48 -10.33 11.20
N ILE A 426 8.42 -9.64 10.75
CA ILE A 426 7.17 -9.50 11.52
C ILE A 426 6.03 -10.14 10.74
N ILE A 427 5.29 -11.08 11.37
CA ILE A 427 4.12 -11.73 10.79
C ILE A 427 2.86 -11.21 11.49
N PHE A 428 2.08 -10.42 10.77
CA PHE A 428 0.81 -9.85 11.23
C PHE A 428 -0.32 -10.85 10.98
N CYS A 429 -0.85 -11.39 12.08
CA CYS A 429 -1.92 -12.39 12.13
C CYS A 429 -3.25 -11.73 12.54
N VAL A 430 -4.37 -12.43 12.34
CA VAL A 430 -5.72 -11.95 12.70
C VAL A 430 -5.86 -11.62 14.21
N ASP A 431 -5.40 -12.51 15.10
CA ASP A 431 -5.47 -12.32 16.55
C ASP A 431 -4.34 -13.05 17.31
N THR A 432 -4.42 -13.05 18.65
CA THR A 432 -3.41 -13.64 19.55
C THR A 432 -3.33 -15.17 19.48
N GLU A 433 -4.40 -15.85 19.08
CA GLU A 433 -4.47 -17.31 18.92
C GLU A 433 -3.93 -17.72 17.55
N HIS A 434 -4.30 -17.00 16.48
CA HIS A 434 -3.65 -17.17 15.18
C HIS A 434 -2.13 -16.87 15.28
N ALA A 435 -1.72 -15.82 16.00
CA ALA A 435 -0.30 -15.51 16.21
C ALA A 435 0.46 -16.65 16.92
N GLU A 436 -0.19 -17.43 17.79
CA GLU A 436 0.43 -18.62 18.42
C GLU A 436 0.43 -19.83 17.47
N ARG A 437 -0.63 -20.10 16.72
CA ARG A 437 -0.63 -21.14 15.67
C ARG A 437 0.45 -20.90 14.63
N MET A 438 0.60 -19.66 14.18
CA MET A 438 1.66 -19.25 13.26
C MET A 438 3.05 -19.43 13.89
N ARG A 439 3.23 -19.07 15.16
CA ARG A 439 4.48 -19.30 15.90
C ARG A 439 4.83 -20.80 15.93
N GLN A 440 3.85 -21.67 16.16
CA GLN A 440 4.02 -23.13 16.16
C GLN A 440 4.34 -23.68 14.77
N ALA A 441 3.63 -23.25 13.73
CA ALA A 441 3.87 -23.67 12.35
C ALA A 441 5.30 -23.31 11.89
N ILE A 442 5.72 -22.05 12.09
CA ILE A 442 7.10 -21.60 11.85
C ILE A 442 8.09 -22.38 12.73
N SER A 443 7.76 -22.69 13.99
CA SER A 443 8.67 -23.46 14.87
C SER A 443 8.97 -24.86 14.35
N ASN A 444 7.98 -25.50 13.70
CA ASN A 444 8.11 -26.85 13.15
C ASN A 444 8.86 -26.84 11.81
N GLU A 445 8.61 -25.84 10.95
CA GLU A 445 9.31 -25.67 9.67
C GLU A 445 10.78 -25.23 9.87
N ALA A 446 11.05 -24.37 10.87
CA ALA A 446 12.37 -23.88 11.23
C ALA A 446 13.05 -24.72 12.35
N ALA A 447 12.71 -26.01 12.48
CA ALA A 447 13.04 -26.81 13.66
C ALA A 447 14.52 -26.83 14.05
N ASP A 448 15.46 -26.80 13.10
CA ASP A 448 16.89 -26.76 13.40
C ASP A 448 17.35 -25.40 13.97
N LEU A 449 16.82 -24.30 13.47
CA LEU A 449 17.10 -22.94 13.97
C LEU A 449 16.47 -22.72 15.35
N VAL A 450 15.32 -23.35 15.62
CA VAL A 450 14.67 -23.36 16.95
C VAL A 450 15.43 -24.24 17.95
N ARG A 451 16.10 -25.31 17.48
CA ARG A 451 17.03 -26.11 18.32
C ARG A 451 18.33 -25.37 18.63
N GLU A 452 18.84 -24.54 17.71
CA GLU A 452 19.94 -23.60 18.01
C GLU A 452 19.52 -22.59 19.08
N ASN A 453 18.36 -21.94 18.89
CA ASN A 453 17.81 -21.01 19.87
C ASN A 453 16.28 -20.94 19.81
N TYR A 454 15.62 -21.26 20.93
CA TYR A 454 14.16 -21.20 21.06
C TYR A 454 13.56 -19.81 20.77
N LYS A 455 14.35 -18.74 20.87
CA LYS A 455 13.97 -17.37 20.51
C LYS A 455 13.92 -17.10 19.01
N TYR A 456 14.25 -18.06 18.14
CA TYR A 456 14.23 -17.86 16.69
C TYR A 456 12.88 -17.31 16.21
N VAL A 457 11.77 -17.93 16.66
CA VAL A 457 10.41 -17.40 16.46
C VAL A 457 9.70 -17.19 17.80
N MET A 458 9.19 -15.98 18.03
CA MET A 458 8.47 -15.61 19.25
C MET A 458 7.15 -14.91 18.95
N ARG A 459 6.15 -15.17 19.78
CA ARG A 459 4.88 -14.44 19.77
C ARG A 459 5.01 -13.18 20.62
N ILE A 460 4.65 -12.03 20.06
CA ILE A 460 4.74 -10.71 20.71
C ILE A 460 3.36 -10.04 20.62
N THR A 461 2.52 -10.26 21.63
CA THR A 461 1.11 -9.80 21.67
C THR A 461 0.77 -9.07 22.97
N GLY A 462 -0.42 -8.44 23.01
CA GLY A 462 -0.86 -7.56 24.10
C GLY A 462 -0.96 -8.21 25.49
N GLU A 463 -1.00 -9.54 25.57
CA GLU A 463 -1.06 -10.30 26.83
C GLU A 463 0.26 -10.97 27.20
N ASP A 464 1.18 -11.12 26.24
CA ASP A 464 2.40 -11.93 26.44
C ASP A 464 3.47 -11.17 27.24
N LYS A 465 3.64 -11.57 28.50
CA LYS A 465 4.65 -10.95 29.40
C LYS A 465 6.08 -11.20 28.94
N LEU A 466 6.38 -12.35 28.31
CA LEU A 466 7.72 -12.67 27.83
C LEU A 466 7.96 -12.02 26.47
N GLY A 467 7.01 -12.14 25.54
CA GLY A 467 7.09 -11.48 24.23
C GLY A 467 7.29 -9.95 24.32
N LYS A 468 6.68 -9.30 25.32
CA LYS A 468 6.91 -7.87 25.60
C LYS A 468 8.32 -7.53 26.11
N LEU A 469 8.97 -8.42 26.85
CA LEU A 469 10.34 -8.20 27.33
C LEU A 469 11.35 -8.37 26.18
N GLU A 470 11.08 -9.30 25.27
CA GLU A 470 11.90 -9.55 24.08
C GLU A 470 11.65 -8.55 22.93
N LEU A 471 10.73 -7.59 23.08
CA LEU A 471 10.46 -6.54 22.10
C LEU A 471 11.62 -5.52 22.00
N ASP A 472 12.24 -5.18 23.13
CA ASP A 472 13.44 -4.32 23.15
C ASP A 472 14.61 -5.06 22.46
N ASN A 473 14.72 -6.39 22.61
CA ASN A 473 15.71 -7.22 21.91
C ASN A 473 15.40 -7.36 20.40
N PHE A 474 14.12 -7.53 20.02
CA PHE A 474 13.71 -7.57 18.61
C PHE A 474 14.00 -6.25 17.88
N THR A 475 13.91 -5.12 18.57
CA THR A 475 14.17 -3.80 17.97
C THR A 475 15.63 -3.37 17.99
N ASN A 476 16.47 -3.93 18.87
CA ASN A 476 17.92 -3.68 18.87
C ASN A 476 18.59 -4.25 17.59
N PRO A 477 19.29 -3.44 16.78
CA PRO A 477 20.05 -3.92 15.62
C PRO A 477 21.15 -4.94 15.95
N GLU A 478 21.75 -4.85 17.14
CA GLU A 478 22.87 -5.71 17.57
C GLU A 478 22.41 -7.10 18.04
N GLU A 479 21.15 -7.24 18.45
CA GLU A 479 20.59 -8.52 18.92
C GLU A 479 20.11 -9.37 17.76
N ARG A 480 20.68 -10.58 17.60
CA ARG A 480 20.21 -11.53 16.58
C ARG A 480 18.76 -11.97 16.84
N TYR A 481 18.41 -12.21 18.10
CA TYR A 481 17.13 -12.81 18.49
C TYR A 481 16.22 -11.84 19.25
N PRO A 482 14.88 -11.91 19.10
CA PRO A 482 14.16 -12.80 18.18
C PRO A 482 14.38 -12.45 16.70
N VAL A 483 14.22 -13.44 15.82
CA VAL A 483 14.32 -13.26 14.35
C VAL A 483 12.92 -13.04 13.77
N ILE A 484 11.98 -13.92 14.07
CA ILE A 484 10.61 -13.87 13.59
C ILE A 484 9.67 -13.52 14.75
N ALA A 485 8.97 -12.39 14.64
CA ALA A 485 7.95 -11.98 15.59
C ALA A 485 6.54 -12.22 15.01
N THR A 486 5.78 -13.15 15.59
CA THR A 486 4.34 -13.29 15.27
C THR A 486 3.53 -12.38 16.18
N THR A 487 2.59 -11.63 15.61
CA THR A 487 1.82 -10.62 16.34
C THR A 487 0.42 -10.48 15.77
N SER A 488 -0.46 -9.83 16.51
CA SER A 488 -1.74 -9.34 16.03
C SER A 488 -1.67 -7.82 15.89
N LYS A 489 -2.24 -7.06 16.83
CA LYS A 489 -2.27 -5.59 16.78
C LYS A 489 -1.11 -4.90 17.50
N LEU A 490 -0.34 -5.60 18.34
CA LEU A 490 0.65 -4.96 19.23
C LEU A 490 1.76 -4.23 18.47
N MET A 491 2.32 -4.83 17.41
CA MET A 491 3.47 -4.25 16.70
C MET A 491 3.08 -3.35 15.51
N THR A 492 1.78 -3.05 15.34
CA THR A 492 1.30 -2.11 14.29
C THR A 492 1.83 -0.69 14.52
N THR A 493 1.92 -0.29 15.79
CA THR A 493 2.27 1.07 16.25
C THR A 493 3.31 1.01 17.35
N GLY A 494 4.24 1.98 17.36
CA GLY A 494 5.21 2.12 18.46
C GLY A 494 6.34 1.09 18.55
N VAL A 495 6.64 0.40 17.46
CA VAL A 495 7.82 -0.48 17.34
C VAL A 495 8.78 0.09 16.31
N ASP A 496 10.04 0.29 16.70
CA ASP A 496 11.12 0.84 15.87
C ASP A 496 12.10 -0.26 15.45
N ALA A 497 11.62 -1.24 14.68
CA ALA A 497 12.41 -2.40 14.25
C ALA A 497 13.36 -2.03 13.08
N GLN A 498 14.46 -1.32 13.40
CA GLN A 498 15.34 -0.69 12.40
C GLN A 498 15.99 -1.65 11.40
N THR A 499 16.03 -2.95 11.69
CA THR A 499 16.59 -4.01 10.84
C THR A 499 15.54 -4.97 10.26
N CYS A 500 14.24 -4.67 10.38
CA CYS A 500 13.15 -5.52 9.87
C CYS A 500 13.15 -5.58 8.32
N LYS A 501 13.62 -6.69 7.75
CA LYS A 501 13.76 -6.91 6.30
C LYS A 501 12.49 -7.48 5.64
N LEU A 502 11.64 -8.18 6.38
CA LEU A 502 10.42 -8.83 5.87
C LEU A 502 9.20 -8.52 6.74
N ILE A 503 8.10 -8.13 6.09
CA ILE A 503 6.77 -8.00 6.70
C ILE A 503 5.86 -9.01 6.02
N VAL A 504 5.18 -9.83 6.80
CA VAL A 504 4.19 -10.81 6.30
C VAL A 504 2.79 -10.39 6.73
N LEU A 505 1.87 -10.29 5.78
CA LEU A 505 0.47 -9.96 5.99
C LEU A 505 -0.37 -11.24 5.87
N ASP A 506 -0.75 -11.80 7.01
CA ASP A 506 -1.77 -12.86 7.11
C ASP A 506 -2.90 -12.46 8.07
N SER A 507 -3.42 -11.25 7.82
CA SER A 507 -4.49 -10.63 8.59
C SER A 507 -5.39 -9.81 7.68
N ASN A 508 -6.69 -9.86 7.94
CA ASN A 508 -7.70 -9.10 7.21
C ASN A 508 -7.67 -7.64 7.68
N ILE A 509 -6.69 -6.89 7.20
CA ILE A 509 -6.54 -5.45 7.46
C ILE A 509 -7.66 -4.74 6.70
N GLN A 510 -8.51 -4.00 7.42
CA GLN A 510 -9.70 -3.32 6.86
C GLN A 510 -9.51 -1.79 6.82
N SER A 511 -8.30 -1.27 7.04
CA SER A 511 -8.02 0.16 7.14
C SER A 511 -6.71 0.56 6.44
N PRO A 512 -6.72 1.57 5.54
CA PRO A 512 -5.49 2.12 4.96
C PRO A 512 -4.51 2.62 6.02
N THR A 513 -5.04 3.15 7.13
CA THR A 513 -4.27 3.56 8.32
C THR A 513 -3.47 2.40 8.91
N GLU A 514 -4.13 1.27 9.19
CA GLU A 514 -3.48 0.11 9.82
C GLU A 514 -2.44 -0.50 8.86
N PHE A 515 -2.75 -0.55 7.55
CA PHE A 515 -1.79 -0.96 6.51
C PHE A 515 -0.54 -0.04 6.46
N LYS A 516 -0.71 1.28 6.36
CA LYS A 516 0.40 2.25 6.30
C LYS A 516 1.20 2.32 7.62
N GLN A 517 0.56 2.04 8.76
CA GLN A 517 1.23 1.86 10.05
C GLN A 517 2.07 0.56 10.10
N ILE A 518 1.59 -0.52 9.48
CA ILE A 518 2.27 -1.82 9.38
C ILE A 518 3.48 -1.76 8.44
N ILE A 519 3.32 -1.34 7.18
CA ILE A 519 4.45 -1.25 6.23
C ILE A 519 5.52 -0.26 6.73
N GLY A 520 5.09 0.76 7.48
CA GLY A 520 5.92 1.71 8.21
C GLY A 520 6.89 1.11 9.24
N ARG A 521 6.79 -0.18 9.59
CA ARG A 521 7.83 -0.89 10.36
C ARG A 521 9.08 -1.19 9.52
N GLY A 522 8.92 -1.40 8.21
CA GLY A 522 9.99 -1.78 7.28
C GLY A 522 10.70 -0.60 6.61
N THR A 523 10.10 0.61 6.65
CA THR A 523 10.61 1.82 5.97
C THR A 523 11.92 2.38 6.57
N ARG A 524 12.48 1.76 7.62
CA ARG A 524 13.78 2.11 8.18
C ARG A 524 14.94 1.72 7.25
N ILE A 525 15.88 2.63 7.08
CA ILE A 525 17.21 2.35 6.53
C ILE A 525 18.18 2.18 7.70
N ASN A 526 19.01 1.15 7.67
CA ASN A 526 20.17 1.00 8.55
C ASN A 526 21.30 0.29 7.79
N GLU A 527 22.19 1.07 7.18
CA GLU A 527 23.22 0.54 6.27
C GLU A 527 24.33 -0.25 6.97
N GLN A 528 24.56 -0.01 8.26
CA GLN A 528 25.52 -0.76 9.09
C GLN A 528 25.10 -2.24 9.24
N PHE A 529 23.79 -2.52 9.17
CA PHE A 529 23.19 -3.84 9.28
C PHE A 529 22.54 -4.30 7.95
N ASP A 530 23.05 -3.76 6.83
CA ASP A 530 22.62 -4.05 5.45
C ASP A 530 21.11 -3.91 5.19
N LYS A 531 20.43 -3.02 5.92
CA LYS A 531 19.00 -2.74 5.75
C LYS A 531 18.80 -1.54 4.83
N ARG A 532 18.75 -1.78 3.51
CA ARG A 532 18.50 -0.73 2.49
C ARG A 532 17.12 -0.77 1.81
N TYR A 533 16.49 -1.94 1.72
CA TYR A 533 15.10 -2.12 1.27
C TYR A 533 14.32 -3.00 2.24
N PHE A 534 13.04 -3.29 2.00
CA PHE A 534 12.31 -4.38 2.67
C PHE A 534 11.35 -5.09 1.71
N THR A 535 10.85 -6.25 2.12
CA THR A 535 9.85 -7.02 1.35
C THR A 535 8.55 -7.12 2.15
N ILE A 536 7.42 -6.97 1.46
CA ILE A 536 6.09 -7.27 1.96
C ILE A 536 5.66 -8.59 1.28
N MET A 537 5.33 -9.60 2.07
CA MET A 537 4.71 -10.84 1.60
C MET A 537 3.24 -10.84 2.01
N ASP A 538 2.34 -10.93 1.04
CA ASP A 538 0.90 -10.69 1.20
C ASP A 538 0.08 -11.92 0.83
N PHE A 539 -0.55 -12.53 1.84
CA PHE A 539 -1.43 -13.70 1.71
C PHE A 539 -2.93 -13.32 1.73
N ARG A 540 -3.26 -12.03 1.85
CA ARG A 540 -4.64 -11.52 1.97
C ARG A 540 -5.00 -10.49 0.91
N ASN A 541 -4.09 -10.25 -0.05
CA ASN A 541 -4.15 -9.25 -1.12
C ASN A 541 -4.47 -7.82 -0.62
N VAL A 542 -4.01 -7.48 0.58
CA VAL A 542 -4.19 -6.17 1.23
C VAL A 542 -3.45 -5.07 0.45
N THR A 543 -2.32 -5.41 -0.17
CA THR A 543 -1.49 -4.48 -0.95
C THR A 543 -2.16 -3.96 -2.22
N ASP A 544 -3.16 -4.66 -2.76
CA ASP A 544 -4.02 -4.14 -3.86
C ASP A 544 -5.01 -3.08 -3.33
N GLN A 545 -5.58 -3.33 -2.13
CA GLN A 545 -6.73 -2.59 -1.61
C GLN A 545 -6.37 -1.17 -1.13
N PHE A 546 -5.13 -0.96 -0.67
CA PHE A 546 -4.70 0.29 -0.03
C PHE A 546 -3.47 0.94 -0.69
N SER A 547 -3.19 0.62 -1.95
CA SER A 547 -2.09 1.24 -2.70
C SER A 547 -2.41 2.70 -3.09
N ASP A 548 -1.77 3.65 -2.43
CA ASP A 548 -1.87 5.07 -2.75
C ASP A 548 -0.52 5.56 -3.27
N ARG A 549 -0.33 5.45 -4.60
CA ARG A 549 0.93 5.79 -5.27
C ARG A 549 1.39 7.24 -5.03
N SER A 550 0.46 8.15 -4.72
CA SER A 550 0.78 9.56 -4.45
C SER A 550 1.55 9.71 -3.13
N PHE A 551 1.18 8.92 -2.13
CA PHE A 551 1.77 8.96 -0.80
C PHE A 551 2.82 7.87 -0.57
N ASP A 552 2.56 6.65 -1.00
CA ASP A 552 3.39 5.47 -0.75
C ASP A 552 4.55 5.34 -1.75
N GLY A 553 4.32 5.82 -2.98
CA GLY A 553 5.18 5.61 -4.13
C GLY A 553 4.90 4.25 -4.80
N ASP A 554 5.53 4.02 -5.94
CA ASP A 554 5.46 2.72 -6.60
C ASP A 554 6.42 1.71 -5.92
N PRO A 555 5.99 0.47 -5.63
CA PRO A 555 6.90 -0.60 -5.21
C PRO A 555 7.95 -0.86 -6.30
N VAL A 556 9.17 -1.22 -5.87
CA VAL A 556 10.27 -1.63 -6.79
C VAL A 556 9.85 -2.82 -7.65
N MET A 557 9.05 -3.71 -7.08
CA MET A 557 8.62 -4.97 -7.68
C MET A 557 7.27 -5.36 -7.09
N ILE A 558 6.37 -5.81 -7.95
CA ILE A 558 5.19 -6.62 -7.58
C ILE A 558 5.38 -7.97 -8.27
N LYS A 559 5.26 -9.07 -7.53
CA LYS A 559 5.30 -10.43 -8.09
C LYS A 559 4.16 -11.27 -7.51
N GLU A 560 3.43 -11.95 -8.38
CA GLU A 560 2.41 -12.93 -8.03
C GLU A 560 2.99 -14.33 -8.27
N VAL A 561 2.97 -15.18 -7.24
CA VAL A 561 3.62 -16.51 -7.25
C VAL A 561 2.60 -17.61 -7.49
N ARG A 562 2.93 -18.60 -8.30
CA ARG A 562 2.02 -19.70 -8.72
C ARG A 562 2.18 -20.97 -7.88
N GLU A 563 1.23 -21.88 -8.05
CA GLU A 563 1.24 -23.24 -7.51
C GLU A 563 2.41 -24.09 -8.02
N GLY A 564 2.83 -25.08 -7.22
CA GLY A 564 3.81 -26.11 -7.59
C GLY A 564 5.26 -25.63 -7.81
N VAL A 565 5.45 -24.35 -8.10
CA VAL A 565 6.75 -23.72 -8.36
C VAL A 565 7.37 -23.23 -7.05
N PRO A 566 8.54 -23.74 -6.65
CA PRO A 566 9.31 -23.14 -5.54
C PRO A 566 9.79 -21.74 -5.95
N LEU A 567 9.69 -20.76 -5.04
CA LEU A 567 10.14 -19.37 -5.25
C LEU A 567 11.47 -19.32 -6.01
N THR A 568 11.45 -18.86 -7.25
CA THR A 568 12.64 -18.73 -8.09
C THR A 568 13.46 -17.52 -7.68
N ASP A 569 14.71 -17.46 -8.11
CA ASP A 569 15.55 -16.28 -7.87
C ASP A 569 14.94 -15.04 -8.55
N GLU A 570 14.21 -15.20 -9.66
CA GLU A 570 13.47 -14.11 -10.32
C GLU A 570 12.27 -13.63 -9.47
N ASP A 571 11.55 -14.54 -8.77
CA ASP A 571 10.45 -14.17 -7.87
C ASP A 571 10.90 -13.31 -6.67
N ILE A 572 12.17 -13.43 -6.29
CA ILE A 572 12.79 -12.74 -5.15
C ILE A 572 13.55 -11.48 -5.59
N SER A 573 14.23 -11.55 -6.73
CA SER A 573 15.21 -10.56 -7.19
C SER A 573 14.67 -9.64 -8.30
N GLY A 574 13.68 -10.10 -9.08
CA GLY A 574 13.10 -9.37 -10.22
C GLY A 574 13.99 -9.38 -11.45
N ASN A 575 13.55 -8.70 -12.52
CA ASN A 575 14.17 -8.90 -13.83
C ASN A 575 15.46 -8.08 -14.00
N ILE A 576 16.62 -8.73 -13.83
CA ILE A 576 17.96 -8.10 -13.74
C ILE A 576 18.46 -7.51 -15.10
N THR A 577 17.65 -7.60 -16.16
CA THR A 577 17.89 -6.95 -17.47
C THR A 577 17.81 -5.43 -17.40
N GLU A 578 16.87 -4.88 -16.64
CA GLU A 578 16.39 -3.53 -16.96
C GLU A 578 17.41 -2.45 -16.58
N ARG A 579 17.52 -1.42 -17.41
CA ARG A 579 18.42 -0.28 -17.15
C ARG A 579 17.72 0.66 -16.19
N VAL A 580 18.11 0.59 -14.93
CA VAL A 580 17.69 1.57 -13.92
C VAL A 580 18.35 2.91 -14.26
N ILE A 581 17.54 3.93 -14.48
CA ILE A 581 17.98 5.30 -14.73
C ILE A 581 17.75 6.10 -13.45
N ASP A 582 18.73 6.88 -13.03
CA ASP A 582 18.53 7.80 -11.92
C ASP A 582 17.63 8.97 -12.35
N GLN A 583 16.44 9.06 -11.76
CA GLN A 583 15.44 10.09 -12.06
C GLN A 583 15.96 11.51 -11.80
N ALA A 584 17.01 11.68 -10.98
CA ALA A 584 17.63 12.97 -10.70
C ALA A 584 18.68 13.43 -11.73
N THR A 585 19.18 12.55 -12.61
CA THR A 585 20.26 12.89 -13.56
C THR A 585 20.03 12.40 -14.99
N GLY A 586 19.16 11.41 -15.21
CA GLY A 586 19.04 10.70 -16.50
C GLY A 586 20.18 9.71 -16.77
N GLU A 587 21.11 9.51 -15.83
CA GLU A 587 22.23 8.58 -16.00
C GLU A 587 21.82 7.13 -15.69
N VAL A 588 22.40 6.18 -16.44
CA VAL A 588 22.14 4.74 -16.23
C VAL A 588 22.98 4.24 -15.05
N LEU A 589 22.32 3.81 -13.98
CA LEU A 589 22.97 3.20 -12.82
C LEU A 589 23.48 1.79 -13.16
N ASN A 590 24.76 1.54 -12.90
CA ASN A 590 25.49 0.41 -13.47
C ASN A 590 25.71 -0.72 -12.45
N PHE A 591 24.64 -1.47 -12.16
CA PHE A 591 24.58 -2.58 -11.19
C PHE A 591 25.39 -3.85 -11.54
N GLY A 592 26.12 -3.83 -12.67
CA GLY A 592 26.61 -5.03 -13.35
C GLY A 592 25.52 -5.71 -14.19
N THR A 593 25.93 -6.43 -15.24
CA THR A 593 25.03 -6.95 -16.27
C THR A 593 24.80 -8.44 -16.15
N ASP A 594 23.53 -8.86 -16.04
CA ASP A 594 22.99 -9.99 -16.83
C ASP A 594 21.45 -10.04 -16.78
N ALA A 595 20.84 -10.72 -17.78
CA ALA A 595 19.42 -11.03 -18.04
C ALA A 595 18.75 -10.32 -19.25
N LYS A 596 17.51 -10.73 -19.60
CA LYS A 596 16.71 -10.26 -20.77
C LYS A 596 15.20 -10.11 -20.42
N SER A 597 14.51 -9.16 -21.06
CA SER A 597 13.09 -8.74 -20.85
C SER A 597 12.08 -9.58 -21.68
N VAL A 598 10.73 -9.41 -21.74
CA VAL A 598 9.84 -8.21 -21.88
C VAL A 598 8.36 -8.52 -21.39
N PRO A 599 7.24 -7.72 -21.57
CA PRO A 599 6.30 -7.40 -20.46
C PRO A 599 4.73 -7.49 -20.69
N TYR A 600 3.93 -7.00 -19.70
CA TYR A 600 2.59 -6.28 -19.76
C TYR A 600 1.44 -6.78 -18.80
N THR A 601 0.41 -5.93 -18.51
CA THR A 601 -0.59 -5.94 -17.37
C THR A 601 -1.88 -5.11 -17.69
N PRO A 602 -2.76 -4.57 -16.76
CA PRO A 602 -3.37 -4.94 -15.44
C PRO A 602 -4.93 -5.22 -15.57
N THR A 603 -5.98 -5.02 -14.71
CA THR A 603 -6.26 -4.27 -13.44
C THR A 603 -7.34 -4.93 -12.49
N ILE A 604 -8.50 -4.31 -12.11
CA ILE A 604 -9.25 -4.54 -10.81
C ILE A 604 -10.81 -4.30 -10.87
N ILE A 605 -11.62 -4.80 -9.90
CA ILE A 605 -12.88 -4.24 -9.28
C ILE A 605 -13.18 -4.91 -7.88
N SER A 606 -14.09 -4.39 -7.01
CA SER A 606 -14.05 -4.57 -5.52
C SER A 606 -15.38 -4.82 -4.72
N GLY A 607 -15.26 -5.38 -3.50
CA GLY A 607 -16.24 -5.42 -2.37
C GLY A 607 -15.71 -6.33 -1.22
N GLY A 608 -16.19 -6.38 0.04
CA GLY A 608 -17.20 -5.68 0.88
C GLY A 608 -17.02 -6.10 2.38
N ALA A 609 -17.86 -5.70 3.37
CA ALA A 609 -17.67 -6.10 4.80
C ALA A 609 -18.92 -6.10 5.73
N VAL A 610 -18.92 -6.96 6.77
CA VAL A 610 -19.95 -7.07 7.86
C VAL A 610 -19.32 -7.36 9.25
N VAL A 611 -20.03 -7.04 10.35
CA VAL A 611 -19.65 -7.33 11.75
C VAL A 611 -20.42 -8.53 12.32
N SER A 612 -19.78 -9.38 13.12
CA SER A 612 -20.43 -10.47 13.88
C SER A 612 -19.88 -10.64 15.29
N GLU A 613 -20.74 -11.10 16.21
CA GLU A 613 -20.37 -11.43 17.60
C GLU A 613 -19.49 -12.69 17.69
N SER A 614 -18.80 -12.85 18.83
CA SER A 614 -17.86 -13.94 19.09
C SER A 614 -18.56 -15.30 19.20
N ARG A 615 -18.49 -16.10 18.13
CA ARG A 615 -18.77 -17.54 18.18
C ARG A 615 -17.48 -18.32 18.46
N ASP A 616 -17.60 -19.50 19.07
CA ASP A 616 -16.45 -20.41 19.21
C ASP A 616 -15.92 -20.82 17.84
N LYS A 617 -14.58 -20.83 17.69
CA LYS A 617 -13.95 -21.11 16.40
C LYS A 617 -14.00 -22.58 16.02
N VAL A 618 -14.33 -22.83 14.77
CA VAL A 618 -14.42 -24.16 14.19
C VAL A 618 -13.08 -24.53 13.56
N TYR A 619 -12.45 -25.63 14.03
CA TYR A 619 -11.11 -26.05 13.59
C TYR A 619 -11.17 -27.23 12.62
N VAL A 620 -10.59 -27.04 11.43
CA VAL A 620 -10.59 -28.02 10.34
C VAL A 620 -9.16 -28.48 10.01
N THR A 621 -9.01 -29.77 9.77
CA THR A 621 -7.80 -30.43 9.27
C THR A 621 -8.15 -31.28 8.05
N GLY A 622 -7.16 -31.62 7.23
CA GLY A 622 -7.42 -32.37 6.00
C GLY A 622 -8.21 -31.53 5.00
N VAL A 623 -7.71 -30.31 4.77
CA VAL A 623 -8.12 -29.45 3.66
C VAL A 623 -6.94 -29.34 2.71
N ASN A 624 -7.15 -29.56 1.42
CA ASN A 624 -6.09 -29.34 0.44
C ASN A 624 -5.89 -27.83 0.27
N VAL A 625 -4.76 -27.30 0.72
CA VAL A 625 -4.43 -25.88 0.60
C VAL A 625 -3.27 -25.70 -0.38
N GLU A 626 -3.63 -25.21 -1.55
CA GLU A 626 -2.76 -24.98 -2.71
C GLU A 626 -2.65 -23.47 -2.99
N ILE A 627 -1.78 -23.07 -3.92
CA ILE A 627 -1.43 -21.68 -4.23
C ILE A 627 -2.00 -21.31 -5.61
N LEU A 628 -3.32 -21.15 -5.70
CA LEU A 628 -3.97 -20.74 -6.94
C LEU A 628 -3.66 -19.28 -7.28
N ASN A 629 -3.68 -18.98 -8.58
CA ASN A 629 -3.65 -17.61 -9.11
C ASN A 629 -4.21 -17.60 -10.54
N GLU A 630 -5.53 -17.40 -10.67
CA GLU A 630 -6.17 -17.00 -11.94
C GLU A 630 -6.71 -15.56 -11.83
N ARG A 631 -6.18 -14.69 -12.69
CA ARG A 631 -6.81 -13.43 -13.12
C ARG A 631 -6.52 -13.27 -14.61
N ILE A 632 -7.55 -13.37 -15.44
CA ILE A 632 -7.46 -13.02 -16.87
C ILE A 632 -7.75 -11.53 -17.00
N GLN A 633 -6.90 -10.83 -17.76
CA GLN A 633 -6.92 -9.38 -17.93
C GLN A 633 -7.27 -9.04 -19.38
N TYR A 634 -8.20 -8.10 -19.57
CA TYR A 634 -8.66 -7.69 -20.89
C TYR A 634 -8.92 -6.17 -20.96
N LEU A 635 -8.83 -5.63 -22.17
CA LEU A 635 -9.19 -4.25 -22.50
C LEU A 635 -10.71 -4.12 -22.58
N ASN A 636 -11.28 -3.06 -22.01
CA ASN A 636 -12.65 -2.63 -22.30
C ASN A 636 -12.69 -1.77 -23.58
N ASP A 637 -13.91 -1.42 -24.01
CA ASP A 637 -14.18 -0.66 -25.24
C ASP A 637 -13.59 0.77 -25.24
N ASN A 638 -13.17 1.30 -24.08
CA ASN A 638 -12.54 2.61 -23.92
C ASN A 638 -11.00 2.54 -23.88
N GLY A 639 -10.42 1.33 -23.80
CA GLY A 639 -8.99 1.12 -23.61
C GLY A 639 -8.56 0.94 -22.14
N ASP A 640 -9.47 0.99 -21.17
CA ASP A 640 -9.13 0.67 -19.77
C ASP A 640 -9.04 -0.84 -19.55
N LEU A 641 -8.14 -1.25 -18.67
CA LEU A 641 -7.94 -2.65 -18.31
C LEU A 641 -8.69 -2.99 -17.01
N VAL A 642 -9.43 -4.10 -17.01
CA VAL A 642 -10.40 -4.45 -15.94
C VAL A 642 -10.18 -5.90 -15.47
N THR A 643 -10.31 -6.17 -14.16
CA THR A 643 -10.49 -7.55 -13.67
C THR A 643 -11.95 -7.77 -13.33
N ALA A 644 -12.52 -8.79 -13.97
CA ALA A 644 -13.63 -9.57 -13.48
C ALA A 644 -13.16 -11.03 -13.38
N SER A 645 -13.87 -11.92 -12.66
CA SER A 645 -13.65 -13.35 -12.87
C SER A 645 -14.02 -13.72 -14.32
N LEU A 646 -13.49 -14.80 -14.89
CA LEU A 646 -13.88 -15.24 -16.23
C LEU A 646 -15.42 -15.45 -16.33
N LYS A 647 -16.02 -15.91 -15.23
CA LYS A 647 -17.47 -16.07 -15.06
C LYS A 647 -18.21 -14.72 -15.08
N ASP A 648 -17.72 -13.71 -14.37
CA ASP A 648 -18.33 -12.38 -14.30
C ASP A 648 -18.14 -11.57 -15.58
N TYR A 649 -16.99 -11.68 -16.26
CA TYR A 649 -16.78 -11.12 -17.60
C TYR A 649 -17.74 -11.76 -18.60
N THR A 650 -17.78 -13.10 -18.66
CA THR A 650 -18.70 -13.83 -19.55
C THR A 650 -20.15 -13.41 -19.30
N LYS A 651 -20.57 -13.34 -18.03
CA LYS A 651 -21.89 -12.86 -17.61
C LYS A 651 -22.14 -11.42 -18.07
N GLN A 652 -21.23 -10.48 -17.84
CA GLN A 652 -21.42 -9.08 -18.23
C GLN A 652 -21.46 -8.91 -19.75
N SER A 653 -20.63 -9.61 -20.51
CA SER A 653 -20.61 -9.56 -21.97
C SER A 653 -21.87 -10.17 -22.58
N LEU A 654 -22.35 -11.31 -22.05
CA LEU A 654 -23.64 -11.90 -22.44
C LEU A 654 -24.82 -10.97 -22.13
N LEU A 655 -24.84 -10.34 -20.95
CA LEU A 655 -25.90 -9.39 -20.55
C LEU A 655 -25.80 -8.01 -21.24
N ARG A 656 -24.68 -7.69 -21.90
CA ARG A 656 -24.58 -6.55 -22.83
C ARG A 656 -25.11 -6.90 -24.22
N LYS A 657 -24.90 -8.15 -24.67
CA LYS A 657 -25.29 -8.63 -26.01
C LYS A 657 -26.75 -9.05 -26.10
N PHE A 658 -27.28 -9.67 -25.05
CA PHE A 658 -28.65 -10.16 -24.96
C PHE A 658 -29.36 -9.50 -23.78
N SER A 659 -30.46 -8.80 -24.07
CA SER A 659 -31.23 -7.99 -23.13
C SER A 659 -32.04 -8.83 -22.13
N SER A 660 -32.36 -10.08 -22.47
CA SER A 660 -33.00 -11.05 -21.58
C SER A 660 -32.53 -12.48 -21.91
N LEU A 661 -32.99 -13.46 -21.12
CA LEU A 661 -32.85 -14.87 -21.46
C LEU A 661 -33.61 -15.20 -22.76
N ASP A 662 -34.82 -14.64 -22.96
CA ASP A 662 -35.63 -14.89 -24.15
C ASP A 662 -34.98 -14.35 -25.44
N ASP A 663 -34.27 -13.22 -25.34
CA ASP A 663 -33.47 -12.63 -26.41
C ASP A 663 -32.32 -13.56 -26.83
N PHE A 664 -31.60 -14.12 -25.85
CA PHE A 664 -30.60 -15.16 -26.08
C PHE A 664 -31.23 -16.44 -26.67
N LEU A 665 -32.41 -16.87 -26.19
CA LEU A 665 -33.09 -18.06 -26.69
C LEU A 665 -33.53 -17.90 -28.15
N SER A 666 -34.10 -16.75 -28.55
CA SER A 666 -34.48 -16.48 -29.95
C SER A 666 -33.25 -16.48 -30.85
N SER A 667 -32.20 -15.74 -30.46
CA SER A 667 -30.92 -15.71 -31.20
C SER A 667 -30.26 -17.10 -31.29
N TRP A 668 -30.31 -17.87 -30.21
CA TRP A 668 -29.81 -19.24 -30.19
C TRP A 668 -30.59 -20.13 -31.15
N ASP A 669 -31.93 -20.12 -31.13
CA ASP A 669 -32.75 -20.99 -31.98
C ASP A 669 -32.72 -20.59 -33.46
N GLU A 670 -32.72 -19.30 -33.78
CA GLU A 670 -32.63 -18.77 -35.16
C GLU A 670 -31.28 -19.10 -35.84
N ALA A 671 -30.21 -19.33 -35.09
CA ALA A 671 -28.89 -19.65 -35.64
C ALA A 671 -28.87 -20.97 -36.43
N ASP A 672 -28.61 -20.90 -37.74
CA ASP A 672 -28.61 -22.04 -38.67
C ASP A 672 -27.56 -23.13 -38.30
N LYS A 673 -26.47 -22.68 -37.67
CA LYS A 673 -25.45 -23.50 -36.99
C LYS A 673 -25.19 -22.94 -35.60
N LYS A 674 -25.30 -23.76 -34.56
CA LYS A 674 -24.99 -23.31 -33.19
C LYS A 674 -23.48 -23.11 -32.99
N SER A 675 -22.65 -23.89 -33.70
CA SER A 675 -21.20 -23.69 -33.80
C SER A 675 -20.79 -22.30 -34.30
N ALA A 676 -21.58 -21.66 -35.17
CA ALA A 676 -21.28 -20.30 -35.66
C ALA A 676 -21.53 -19.22 -34.58
N LEU A 677 -22.61 -19.37 -33.79
CA LEU A 677 -22.91 -18.47 -32.68
C LEU A 677 -21.92 -18.63 -31.52
N ILE A 678 -21.46 -19.86 -31.26
CA ILE A 678 -20.37 -20.15 -30.30
C ILE A 678 -19.07 -19.45 -30.76
N ALA A 679 -18.69 -19.59 -32.03
CA ALA A 679 -17.52 -18.92 -32.58
C ALA A 679 -17.62 -17.38 -32.50
N GLU A 680 -18.80 -16.80 -32.76
CA GLU A 680 -19.02 -15.35 -32.65
C GLU A 680 -18.85 -14.82 -31.21
N LEU A 681 -19.19 -15.63 -30.20
CA LEU A 681 -18.94 -15.30 -28.79
C LEU A 681 -17.44 -15.38 -28.45
N SER A 682 -16.73 -16.36 -29.02
CA SER A 682 -15.27 -16.50 -28.85
C SER A 682 -14.48 -15.38 -29.54
N ASP A 683 -14.86 -14.96 -30.75
CA ASP A 683 -14.28 -13.80 -31.45
C ASP A 683 -14.52 -12.48 -30.68
N GLN A 684 -15.55 -12.43 -29.85
CA GLN A 684 -15.86 -11.32 -28.93
C GLN A 684 -15.16 -11.46 -27.55
N GLY A 685 -14.17 -12.36 -27.44
CA GLY A 685 -13.31 -12.53 -26.27
C GLY A 685 -13.82 -13.54 -25.23
N ILE A 686 -15.01 -14.12 -25.41
CA ILE A 686 -15.60 -15.06 -24.45
C ILE A 686 -15.02 -16.47 -24.67
N VAL A 687 -13.93 -16.80 -23.96
CA VAL A 687 -13.27 -18.12 -24.03
C VAL A 687 -14.06 -19.17 -23.27
N LEU A 688 -15.14 -19.66 -23.89
CA LEU A 688 -16.08 -20.64 -23.34
C LEU A 688 -15.41 -21.97 -22.96
N GLU A 689 -14.30 -22.35 -23.61
CA GLU A 689 -13.56 -23.57 -23.27
C GLU A 689 -12.96 -23.52 -21.86
N ASP A 690 -12.42 -22.38 -21.42
CA ASP A 690 -11.80 -22.24 -20.10
C ASP A 690 -12.87 -22.12 -19.00
N LEU A 691 -14.03 -21.56 -19.35
CA LEU A 691 -15.22 -21.60 -18.51
C LEU A 691 -15.78 -23.03 -18.34
N GLN A 692 -15.66 -23.89 -19.35
CA GLN A 692 -16.02 -25.32 -19.25
C GLN A 692 -14.95 -26.16 -18.51
N LYS A 693 -13.67 -25.74 -18.52
CA LYS A 693 -12.61 -26.37 -17.71
C LYS A 693 -12.81 -26.10 -16.22
N SER A 694 -13.26 -24.90 -15.86
CA SER A 694 -13.53 -24.49 -14.47
C SER A 694 -14.89 -24.97 -13.92
N ILE A 695 -15.87 -25.29 -14.77
CA ILE A 695 -17.20 -25.76 -14.36
C ILE A 695 -17.55 -27.08 -15.07
N GLN A 696 -17.32 -28.21 -14.38
CA GLN A 696 -17.71 -29.61 -14.69
C GLN A 696 -17.85 -30.00 -16.18
N LYS A 697 -16.94 -30.88 -16.62
CA LYS A 697 -16.73 -31.29 -18.03
C LYS A 697 -17.96 -31.77 -18.83
N ASP A 698 -19.02 -32.27 -18.19
CA ASP A 698 -20.11 -32.99 -18.85
C ASP A 698 -21.33 -32.12 -19.25
N LEU A 699 -21.28 -30.81 -18.97
CA LEU A 699 -22.32 -29.83 -19.35
C LEU A 699 -22.34 -29.55 -20.86
N ASP A 700 -23.50 -29.19 -21.40
CA ASP A 700 -23.57 -28.57 -22.73
C ASP A 700 -23.15 -27.09 -22.66
N LEU A 701 -22.61 -26.56 -23.76
CA LEU A 701 -22.20 -25.16 -23.83
C LEU A 701 -23.40 -24.20 -23.67
N PHE A 702 -24.58 -24.59 -24.14
CA PHE A 702 -25.82 -23.86 -23.92
C PHE A 702 -26.19 -23.75 -22.44
N ASP A 703 -26.16 -24.88 -21.71
CA ASP A 703 -26.46 -24.91 -20.28
C ASP A 703 -25.44 -24.13 -19.45
N LEU A 704 -24.17 -24.19 -19.82
CA LEU A 704 -23.10 -23.41 -19.19
C LEU A 704 -23.35 -21.89 -19.36
N ILE A 705 -23.71 -21.45 -20.57
CA ILE A 705 -24.07 -20.05 -20.87
C ILE A 705 -25.32 -19.63 -20.06
N CYS A 706 -26.38 -20.45 -20.07
CA CYS A 706 -27.62 -20.20 -19.33
C CYS A 706 -27.43 -20.12 -17.81
N TYR A 707 -26.58 -20.98 -17.25
CA TYR A 707 -26.20 -20.97 -15.84
C TYR A 707 -25.35 -19.75 -15.47
N VAL A 708 -24.37 -19.38 -16.30
CA VAL A 708 -23.44 -18.29 -15.98
C VAL A 708 -24.09 -16.91 -16.10
N ALA A 709 -24.86 -16.65 -17.15
CA ALA A 709 -25.51 -15.35 -17.35
C ALA A 709 -26.79 -15.19 -16.49
N TRP A 710 -27.71 -16.16 -16.57
CA TRP A 710 -29.07 -16.05 -16.00
C TRP A 710 -29.35 -16.98 -14.81
N GLY A 711 -28.38 -17.79 -14.37
CA GLY A 711 -28.51 -18.62 -13.16
C GLY A 711 -29.39 -19.85 -13.31
N GLN A 712 -29.73 -20.26 -14.54
CA GLN A 712 -30.57 -21.44 -14.79
C GLN A 712 -29.87 -22.74 -14.35
N PRO A 713 -30.58 -23.71 -13.75
CA PRO A 713 -30.00 -25.02 -13.43
C PRO A 713 -29.49 -25.73 -14.71
N PRO A 714 -28.19 -26.03 -14.83
CA PRO A 714 -27.63 -26.57 -16.07
C PRO A 714 -27.92 -28.07 -16.21
N LEU A 715 -28.25 -28.52 -17.41
CA LEU A 715 -28.32 -29.94 -17.77
C LEU A 715 -27.00 -30.44 -18.35
N THR A 716 -26.69 -31.73 -18.13
CA THR A 716 -25.65 -32.42 -18.92
C THR A 716 -26.13 -32.72 -20.34
N ARG A 717 -25.18 -32.89 -21.26
CA ARG A 717 -25.46 -33.31 -22.66
C ARG A 717 -26.27 -34.61 -22.71
N LYS A 718 -25.99 -35.52 -21.78
CA LYS A 718 -26.70 -36.79 -21.62
C LYS A 718 -28.14 -36.59 -21.16
N GLU A 719 -28.40 -35.72 -20.19
CA GLU A 719 -29.76 -35.43 -19.73
C GLU A 719 -30.61 -34.77 -20.80
N ARG A 720 -30.05 -33.86 -21.62
CA ARG A 720 -30.75 -33.34 -22.81
C ARG A 720 -31.11 -34.45 -23.79
N ALA A 721 -30.16 -35.32 -24.14
CA ALA A 721 -30.42 -36.45 -25.03
C ALA A 721 -31.52 -37.39 -24.49
N ASP A 722 -31.46 -37.73 -23.19
CA ASP A 722 -32.45 -38.58 -22.55
C ASP A 722 -33.81 -37.88 -22.38
N ASN A 723 -33.86 -36.57 -22.23
CA ASN A 723 -35.12 -35.80 -22.19
C ASN A 723 -35.80 -35.69 -23.57
N VAL A 724 -35.04 -35.72 -24.67
CA VAL A 724 -35.60 -35.89 -26.02
C VAL A 724 -36.14 -37.31 -26.22
N ARG A 725 -35.39 -38.35 -25.80
CA ARG A 725 -35.86 -39.75 -25.81
C ARG A 725 -37.17 -39.95 -25.03
N LYS A 726 -37.28 -39.38 -23.83
CA LYS A 726 -38.49 -39.43 -22.98
C LYS A 726 -39.71 -38.78 -23.66
N ARG A 727 -39.52 -37.68 -24.40
CA ARG A 727 -40.60 -36.99 -25.15
C ARG A 727 -41.10 -37.78 -26.35
N ASN A 728 -40.27 -38.65 -26.94
CA ASN A 728 -40.64 -39.54 -28.05
C ASN A 728 -41.22 -38.79 -29.29
N CYS A 729 -40.83 -37.54 -29.49
CA CYS A 729 -41.21 -36.66 -30.59
C CYS A 729 -41.01 -37.30 -31.99
N PHE A 730 -39.97 -38.13 -32.14
CA PHE A 730 -39.65 -38.83 -33.39
C PHE A 730 -40.46 -40.12 -33.64
N ALA A 731 -41.45 -40.46 -32.79
CA ALA A 731 -42.36 -41.58 -33.01
C ALA A 731 -43.05 -41.56 -34.40
N LYS A 732 -43.23 -40.36 -34.97
CA LYS A 732 -43.80 -40.13 -36.31
C LYS A 732 -42.94 -40.63 -37.48
N TYR A 733 -41.66 -40.95 -37.24
CA TYR A 733 -40.75 -41.49 -38.27
C TYR A 733 -40.68 -43.02 -38.25
N GLY A 734 -40.28 -43.62 -39.39
CA GLY A 734 -40.06 -45.06 -39.50
C GLY A 734 -38.89 -45.55 -38.63
N VAL A 735 -38.90 -46.84 -38.29
CA VAL A 735 -37.92 -47.46 -37.36
C VAL A 735 -36.47 -47.17 -37.75
N ALA A 736 -36.12 -47.31 -39.04
CA ALA A 736 -34.76 -47.06 -39.53
C ALA A 736 -34.30 -45.60 -39.35
N VAL A 737 -35.22 -44.63 -39.52
CA VAL A 737 -34.93 -43.20 -39.30
C VAL A 737 -34.76 -42.91 -37.81
N ARG A 738 -35.63 -43.47 -36.95
CA ARG A 738 -35.50 -43.35 -35.49
C ARG A 738 -34.15 -43.87 -34.99
N SER A 739 -33.71 -45.05 -35.42
CA SER A 739 -32.40 -45.59 -35.00
C SER A 739 -31.20 -44.71 -35.40
N VAL A 740 -31.27 -44.00 -36.53
CA VAL A 740 -30.25 -43.02 -36.92
C VAL A 740 -30.30 -41.78 -36.01
N LEU A 741 -31.50 -41.29 -35.66
CA LEU A 741 -31.69 -40.18 -34.70
C LEU A 741 -31.22 -40.56 -33.28
N ASP A 742 -31.49 -41.78 -32.83
CA ASP A 742 -30.99 -42.28 -31.54
C ASP A 742 -29.45 -42.31 -31.49
N THR A 743 -28.80 -42.72 -32.59
CA THR A 743 -27.34 -42.72 -32.72
C THR A 743 -26.77 -41.29 -32.82
N LEU A 744 -27.51 -40.33 -33.38
CA LEU A 744 -27.16 -38.89 -33.33
C LEU A 744 -27.28 -38.33 -31.91
N LEU A 745 -28.31 -38.73 -31.14
CA LEU A 745 -28.44 -38.37 -29.72
C LEU A 745 -27.35 -39.01 -28.84
N GLU A 746 -26.89 -40.22 -29.15
CA GLU A 746 -25.70 -40.82 -28.53
C GLU A 746 -24.43 -40.00 -28.83
N LYS A 747 -24.23 -39.61 -30.09
CA LYS A 747 -23.06 -38.82 -30.52
C LYS A 747 -23.07 -37.40 -29.93
N TYR A 748 -24.24 -36.77 -29.82
CA TYR A 748 -24.41 -35.50 -29.12
C TYR A 748 -24.05 -35.60 -27.63
N ALA A 749 -24.54 -36.64 -26.95
CA ALA A 749 -24.29 -36.85 -25.52
C ALA A 749 -22.80 -37.09 -25.19
N SER A 750 -21.99 -37.56 -26.15
CA SER A 750 -20.56 -37.82 -25.98
C SER A 750 -19.66 -36.70 -26.52
N ASP A 751 -20.00 -36.09 -27.66
CA ASP A 751 -19.10 -35.18 -28.40
C ASP A 751 -19.70 -33.77 -28.65
N GLY A 752 -20.89 -33.48 -28.11
CA GLY A 752 -21.55 -32.16 -28.22
C GLY A 752 -22.21 -31.88 -29.57
N ILE A 753 -22.82 -30.68 -29.68
CA ILE A 753 -23.67 -30.28 -30.81
C ILE A 753 -22.93 -30.19 -32.14
N GLU A 754 -21.71 -29.66 -32.14
CA GLU A 754 -20.90 -29.37 -33.34
C GLU A 754 -20.69 -30.62 -34.20
N ASN A 755 -20.40 -31.75 -33.54
CA ASN A 755 -20.14 -33.04 -34.15
C ASN A 755 -21.38 -33.67 -34.84
N ILE A 756 -22.59 -33.14 -34.61
CA ILE A 756 -23.81 -33.56 -35.33
C ILE A 756 -24.36 -32.50 -36.30
N GLU A 757 -23.73 -31.32 -36.40
CA GLU A 757 -24.13 -30.29 -37.39
C GLU A 757 -23.59 -30.56 -38.81
N ASP A 758 -22.55 -31.38 -38.96
CA ASP A 758 -21.94 -31.73 -40.26
C ASP A 758 -22.34 -33.13 -40.76
N LEU A 759 -22.58 -33.24 -42.06
CA LEU A 759 -22.85 -34.48 -42.79
C LEU A 759 -21.65 -35.45 -42.77
N SER A 760 -20.46 -35.02 -42.35
CA SER A 760 -19.34 -35.91 -42.08
C SER A 760 -19.61 -36.91 -40.95
N VAL A 761 -20.50 -36.60 -39.99
CA VAL A 761 -20.87 -37.49 -38.88
C VAL A 761 -21.35 -38.87 -39.36
N LEU A 762 -22.04 -38.91 -40.51
CA LEU A 762 -22.56 -40.13 -41.12
C LEU A 762 -21.46 -41.06 -41.67
N LYS A 763 -20.20 -40.63 -41.69
CA LYS A 763 -19.04 -41.44 -42.09
C LYS A 763 -18.42 -42.23 -40.92
N LEU A 764 -18.78 -41.92 -39.68
CA LEU A 764 -18.23 -42.58 -38.48
C LEU A 764 -18.67 -44.04 -38.38
N GLU A 765 -17.87 -44.87 -37.70
CA GLU A 765 -18.15 -46.32 -37.51
C GLU A 765 -19.55 -46.59 -36.95
N SER A 766 -20.02 -45.76 -36.02
CA SER A 766 -21.34 -45.84 -35.40
C SER A 766 -22.50 -45.75 -36.39
N PHE A 767 -22.30 -45.14 -37.56
CA PHE A 767 -23.33 -44.98 -38.59
C PHE A 767 -23.23 -46.00 -39.73
N LYS A 768 -22.09 -46.68 -39.94
CA LYS A 768 -21.93 -47.68 -41.01
C LYS A 768 -22.95 -48.82 -40.95
N LYS A 769 -23.45 -49.13 -39.75
CA LYS A 769 -24.54 -50.10 -39.51
C LYS A 769 -25.87 -49.74 -40.20
N TYR A 770 -26.02 -48.50 -40.70
CA TYR A 770 -27.15 -48.01 -41.49
C TYR A 770 -26.84 -47.84 -42.99
N GLY A 771 -25.65 -48.25 -43.44
CA GLY A 771 -25.19 -48.13 -44.83
C GLY A 771 -24.23 -46.96 -45.08
N ALA A 772 -24.00 -46.64 -46.35
CA ALA A 772 -23.18 -45.49 -46.75
C ALA A 772 -23.94 -44.16 -46.50
N PRO A 773 -23.25 -43.01 -46.30
CA PRO A 773 -23.90 -41.73 -45.99
C PRO A 773 -25.03 -41.32 -46.94
N LYS A 774 -24.91 -41.64 -48.25
CA LYS A 774 -25.99 -41.41 -49.22
C LYS A 774 -27.22 -42.26 -48.92
N GLN A 775 -27.06 -43.55 -48.64
CA GLN A 775 -28.17 -44.45 -48.30
C GLN A 775 -28.85 -43.99 -47.00
N ILE A 776 -28.08 -43.53 -46.01
CA ILE A 776 -28.62 -42.97 -44.77
C ILE A 776 -29.47 -41.72 -45.08
N ILE A 777 -28.99 -40.80 -45.91
CA ILE A 777 -29.75 -39.62 -46.34
C ILE A 777 -31.01 -40.02 -47.13
N ASP A 778 -30.94 -41.06 -47.96
CA ASP A 778 -32.09 -41.56 -48.73
C ASP A 778 -33.19 -42.16 -47.82
N LEU A 779 -32.86 -42.71 -46.63
CA LEU A 779 -33.85 -43.14 -45.62
C LEU A 779 -34.77 -42.00 -45.13
N PHE A 780 -34.27 -40.76 -45.13
CA PHE A 780 -35.03 -39.57 -44.72
C PHE A 780 -35.86 -39.00 -45.89
N GLY A 781 -35.78 -39.58 -47.08
CA GLY A 781 -36.37 -39.02 -48.31
C GLY A 781 -35.47 -37.99 -49.01
N GLY A 782 -34.15 -38.04 -48.79
CA GLY A 782 -33.16 -37.21 -49.47
C GLY A 782 -32.66 -36.01 -48.66
N LYS A 783 -31.62 -35.34 -49.19
CA LYS A 783 -30.78 -34.37 -48.44
C LYS A 783 -31.58 -33.25 -47.77
N SER A 784 -32.54 -32.64 -48.47
CA SER A 784 -33.33 -31.53 -47.93
C SER A 784 -34.13 -31.96 -46.69
N ARG A 785 -34.72 -33.17 -46.74
CA ARG A 785 -35.54 -33.71 -45.64
C ARG A 785 -34.69 -34.27 -44.50
N TYR A 786 -33.49 -34.77 -44.77
CA TYR A 786 -32.50 -35.03 -43.72
C TYR A 786 -32.17 -33.75 -42.94
N ILE A 787 -31.93 -32.62 -43.62
CA ILE A 787 -31.62 -31.33 -42.98
C ILE A 787 -32.83 -30.80 -42.19
N GLU A 788 -34.05 -30.96 -42.71
CA GLU A 788 -35.30 -30.61 -42.03
C GLU A 788 -35.46 -31.37 -40.71
N VAL A 789 -35.31 -32.71 -40.72
CA VAL A 789 -35.40 -33.52 -39.49
C VAL A 789 -34.22 -33.28 -38.54
N LEU A 790 -33.03 -32.93 -39.06
CA LEU A 790 -31.90 -32.53 -38.24
C LEU A 790 -32.13 -31.17 -37.56
N ARG A 791 -32.82 -30.22 -38.19
CA ARG A 791 -33.27 -28.98 -37.53
C ARG A 791 -34.29 -29.28 -36.43
N GLU A 792 -35.27 -30.14 -36.69
CA GLU A 792 -36.22 -30.58 -35.65
C GLU A 792 -35.51 -31.23 -34.44
N LEU A 793 -34.48 -32.06 -34.69
CA LEU A 793 -33.66 -32.66 -33.63
C LEU A 793 -32.93 -31.60 -32.78
N LYS A 794 -32.41 -30.53 -33.39
CA LYS A 794 -31.80 -29.41 -32.65
C LYS A 794 -32.82 -28.63 -31.83
N THR A 795 -33.98 -28.31 -32.40
CA THR A 795 -35.06 -27.62 -31.68
C THR A 795 -35.48 -28.44 -30.46
N GLU A 796 -35.79 -29.72 -30.62
CA GLU A 796 -36.18 -30.59 -29.49
C GLU A 796 -35.08 -30.69 -28.41
N LEU A 797 -33.79 -30.68 -28.78
CA LEU A 797 -32.69 -30.64 -27.79
C LEU A 797 -32.66 -29.37 -26.94
N TYR A 798 -33.09 -28.21 -27.47
CA TYR A 798 -32.94 -26.90 -26.84
C TYR A 798 -34.23 -26.18 -26.42
N GLN A 799 -35.42 -26.73 -26.74
CA GLN A 799 -36.79 -26.20 -26.59
C GLN A 799 -37.29 -25.74 -25.19
N ALA A 800 -36.39 -25.57 -24.20
CA ALA A 800 -36.67 -25.42 -22.78
C ALA A 800 -37.41 -26.62 -22.13
N ALA A 801 -37.56 -26.56 -20.81
CA ALA A 801 -38.27 -27.51 -19.95
C ALA A 801 -38.83 -26.77 -18.73
#